data_AF-K0SXS9-F1
#
_entry.id   AF-K0SXS9-F1
#
_cell.length_a   1.000
_cell.length_b   1.000
_cell.length_c   1.000
_cell.angle_alpha   90.00
_cell.angle_beta   90.00
_cell.angle_gamma   90.00
#
_symmetry.space_group_name_H-M   'P 1'
#
loop_
_entity.id
_entity.type
_entity.pdbx_description
1 polymer ?
#
loop_
_entity_poly.entity_id
_entity_poly.type
_entity_poly.pdbx_seq_one_letter_code
_entity_poly.pdbx_strand_id
1 'polypeptide(L)'
;MERVRSLCSTSVDPSTGLPSERITVMDDDETLYGFAVEVRPSDIPGAGHGAFLTYLGARVLRPEASARSARLLRGCYVDEDSAGSAIIPTRNTATARTPDGRMMKVTVTGENLHYNDNYRCVVCVCVCVCVYRARGGEHRRFFCPRSTKKKTFFRWMNASHFLSSRAHSQQVLAQEAVRSDVEHADESEGPGRGIGRVEGPRGGNTGIRRQDDQVKIRRRLRSRIPKNKRIGHLGIHSEDDYVPSDKPFFNYPSHVFELGRYGPLRRDDRKFNVTFDIKNFIHNFEPAEWSYDVEERIRNDLQETNQTVDITDDSTGQIHDLARRSTPTYVNEVGHDPNLYRNVHIREREKRSQHYHIGIDEEHAMKKGTTVELLVDYKGGYEINRERKGYGKRNLHDFLGSDQDDAARLQRNFENREMVEGDIETLHISEMFDLVEFLVEKIGGPLNERITGHFSGDADSSVGGIRPLDLVARRRLHWVGERCALKLPKYKVEVECAPATPLVAWENRCYAPLLKALEETLPTLRFDDAMKQKFGNLKENLQQTILDELTEELLYSTRMALPNPLDGSVWSSVAIQATREVAREIAKSVHCSNASSEKLRLKFLGVKILRRGAKYLSLVKQASEADAVPITEELDPMADLLFVSPERVITKNQLLSLTNIDENGVIDIYGKQLNMPYGAAATLSSYQAFNDSAELCGLTRFRAKDLFDKTRVCGKSIVSRLECGGWMPRCRDSFSEGLAKANVSWYVENQLLPVFHVLASACVDWSVGDMVGDEFYSLEKICKALELDVVAGKGALLRGAIKPSWVDIEPVSPSNSPTSKSKRGKKRRGGSGSPSKKIVYKGPDDNLGHGWTVEKVQRATGNHIDRYWFHSDSPEDVIRSMPGVRNIISRAANEGITLKESIKWFRGKDEFKKYFQKFK
;
A
#
# COMPACT_ATOMS: atom_id res chain seq x y z
N MET A 1 -28.05 -16.73 -13.56
CA MET A 1 -27.47 -15.57 -14.28
C MET A 1 -27.82 -15.54 -15.78
N GLU A 2 -27.20 -16.31 -16.68
CA GLU A 2 -27.34 -16.06 -18.14
C GLU A 2 -28.79 -16.05 -18.68
N ARG A 3 -29.68 -16.86 -18.12
CA ARG A 3 -31.10 -16.94 -18.54
C ARG A 3 -31.99 -15.79 -18.04
N VAL A 4 -31.45 -14.88 -17.21
CA VAL A 4 -32.12 -13.67 -16.73
C VAL A 4 -31.35 -12.38 -17.07
N ARG A 5 -30.20 -12.47 -17.77
CA ARG A 5 -29.45 -11.29 -18.26
C ARG A 5 -30.29 -10.36 -19.14
N SER A 6 -31.30 -10.87 -19.85
CA SER A 6 -32.24 -10.06 -20.64
C SER A 6 -33.17 -9.18 -19.80
N LEU A 7 -33.24 -9.41 -18.49
CA LEU A 7 -33.99 -8.62 -17.51
C LEU A 7 -33.11 -7.61 -16.75
N CYS A 8 -31.80 -7.59 -17.06
CA CYS A 8 -30.87 -6.62 -16.51
C CYS A 8 -30.69 -5.47 -17.49
N SER A 9 -30.55 -4.24 -17.00
CA SER A 9 -30.34 -3.05 -17.83
C SER A 9 -29.44 -2.04 -17.12
N THR A 10 -28.38 -1.61 -17.78
CA THR A 10 -27.53 -0.49 -17.36
C THR A 10 -27.94 0.77 -18.11
N SER A 11 -28.05 1.88 -17.40
CA SER A 11 -28.35 3.21 -17.92
C SER A 11 -27.45 4.24 -17.25
N VAL A 12 -27.35 5.44 -17.83
CA VAL A 12 -26.73 6.60 -17.17
C VAL A 12 -27.88 7.50 -16.71
N ASP A 13 -27.87 7.87 -15.44
CA ASP A 13 -28.81 8.86 -14.91
C ASP A 13 -28.49 10.23 -15.55
N PRO A 14 -29.44 10.84 -16.28
CA PRO A 14 -29.20 12.10 -16.98
C PRO A 14 -29.03 13.31 -16.05
N SER A 15 -29.38 13.19 -14.77
CA SER A 15 -29.26 14.28 -13.78
C SER A 15 -27.89 14.31 -13.10
N THR A 16 -27.32 13.13 -12.80
CA THR A 16 -26.02 12.99 -12.12
C THR A 16 -24.87 12.65 -13.07
N GLY A 17 -25.17 12.11 -14.26
CA GLY A 17 -24.18 11.55 -15.18
C GLY A 17 -23.58 10.21 -14.72
N LEU A 18 -24.12 9.62 -13.65
CA LEU A 18 -23.60 8.41 -13.02
C LEU A 18 -24.33 7.14 -13.52
N PRO A 19 -23.70 5.96 -13.45
CA PRO A 19 -24.36 4.72 -13.84
C PRO A 19 -25.48 4.34 -12.86
N SER A 20 -26.59 3.84 -13.41
CA SER A 20 -27.68 3.19 -12.68
C SER A 20 -28.00 1.87 -13.36
N GLU A 21 -28.06 0.80 -12.57
CA GLU A 21 -28.31 -0.56 -13.06
C GLU A 21 -29.60 -1.13 -12.48
N ARG A 22 -30.35 -1.88 -13.28
CA ARG A 22 -31.39 -2.79 -12.80
C ARG A 22 -30.92 -4.21 -12.99
N ILE A 23 -30.94 -5.00 -11.93
CA ILE A 23 -30.43 -6.37 -11.89
C ILE A 23 -31.59 -7.29 -11.51
N THR A 24 -31.78 -8.37 -12.27
CA THR A 24 -32.67 -9.46 -11.85
C THR A 24 -31.85 -10.72 -11.64
N VAL A 25 -31.84 -11.22 -10.41
CA VAL A 25 -31.24 -12.52 -10.07
C VAL A 25 -32.33 -13.57 -9.92
N MET A 26 -31.94 -14.84 -10.04
CA MET A 26 -32.84 -15.97 -9.91
C MET A 26 -32.21 -16.99 -8.96
N ASP A 27 -33.02 -17.43 -8.02
CA ASP A 27 -32.72 -18.36 -6.93
C ASP A 27 -33.14 -19.79 -7.32
N ASP A 28 -32.77 -20.77 -6.49
CA ASP A 28 -32.95 -22.19 -6.82
C ASP A 28 -34.44 -22.57 -6.95
N ASP A 29 -35.33 -21.94 -6.17
CA ASP A 29 -36.79 -22.06 -6.23
C ASP A 29 -37.46 -21.45 -7.49
N GLU A 30 -36.70 -21.08 -8.53
CA GLU A 30 -37.15 -20.23 -9.65
C GLU A 30 -37.77 -18.89 -9.16
N THR A 31 -37.40 -18.35 -7.99
CA THR A 31 -37.82 -17.01 -7.55
C THR A 31 -36.92 -15.94 -8.20
N LEU A 32 -37.52 -14.89 -8.77
CA LEU A 32 -36.80 -13.74 -9.31
C LEU A 32 -36.76 -12.61 -8.29
N TYR A 33 -35.58 -12.09 -7.98
CA TYR A 33 -35.41 -10.91 -7.13
C TYR A 33 -34.90 -9.75 -7.99
N GLY A 34 -35.63 -8.63 -7.97
CA GLY A 34 -35.27 -7.42 -8.70
C GLY A 34 -34.56 -6.42 -7.80
N PHE A 35 -33.51 -5.79 -8.32
CA PHE A 35 -32.74 -4.74 -7.64
C PHE A 35 -32.51 -3.56 -8.56
N ALA A 36 -32.35 -2.37 -7.98
CA ALA A 36 -31.69 -1.23 -8.60
C ALA A 36 -30.37 -0.97 -7.87
N VAL A 37 -29.32 -0.62 -8.61
CA VAL A 37 -28.07 -0.09 -8.10
C VAL A 37 -27.96 1.35 -8.59
N GLU A 38 -27.84 2.29 -7.67
CA GLU A 38 -27.78 3.72 -7.96
C GLU A 38 -26.56 4.32 -7.26
N VAL A 39 -25.89 5.29 -7.90
CA VAL A 39 -24.75 5.99 -7.30
C VAL A 39 -25.20 7.36 -6.83
N ARG A 40 -24.96 7.66 -5.55
CA ARG A 40 -25.31 8.93 -4.88
C ARG A 40 -24.25 9.23 -3.80
N PRO A 41 -24.26 10.40 -3.14
CA PRO A 41 -23.38 10.65 -2.01
C PRO A 41 -23.45 9.53 -0.96
N SER A 42 -22.30 9.13 -0.42
CA SER A 42 -22.18 8.08 0.60
C SER A 42 -22.72 8.56 1.94
N ASP A 43 -23.26 7.64 2.75
CA ASP A 43 -23.64 7.93 4.14
C ASP A 43 -22.40 7.94 5.07
N ILE A 44 -21.24 7.47 4.58
CA ILE A 44 -19.94 7.49 5.29
C ILE A 44 -19.26 8.87 5.11
N PRO A 45 -18.96 9.62 6.19
CA PRO A 45 -18.30 10.91 6.11
C PRO A 45 -16.97 10.86 5.34
N GLY A 46 -16.85 11.68 4.30
CA GLY A 46 -15.63 11.79 3.49
C GLY A 46 -15.42 10.70 2.42
N ALA A 47 -16.28 9.68 2.34
CA ALA A 47 -16.17 8.64 1.29
C ALA A 47 -16.60 9.12 -0.11
N GLY A 48 -17.27 10.28 -0.21
CA GLY A 48 -17.68 10.87 -1.48
C GLY A 48 -18.99 10.26 -1.98
N HIS A 49 -18.93 9.36 -2.95
CA HIS A 49 -20.11 8.69 -3.53
C HIS A 49 -20.10 7.20 -3.19
N GLY A 50 -21.28 6.65 -2.88
CA GLY A 50 -21.53 5.22 -2.66
C GLY A 50 -22.43 4.62 -3.74
N ALA A 51 -22.29 3.33 -3.97
CA ALA A 51 -23.23 2.51 -4.73
C ALA A 51 -24.29 1.97 -3.76
N PHE A 52 -25.56 2.21 -4.04
CA PHE A 52 -26.68 1.83 -3.17
C PHE A 52 -27.55 0.80 -3.85
N LEU A 53 -27.74 -0.34 -3.19
CA LEU A 53 -28.61 -1.43 -3.64
C LEU A 53 -30.01 -1.24 -3.07
N THR A 54 -30.98 -0.98 -3.93
CA THR A 54 -32.42 -0.91 -3.59
C THR A 54 -33.12 -2.18 -4.04
N TYR A 55 -33.78 -2.87 -3.11
CA TYR A 55 -34.53 -4.10 -3.41
C TYR A 55 -35.94 -3.77 -3.95
N LEU A 56 -36.20 -4.11 -5.21
CA LEU A 56 -37.44 -3.79 -5.92
C LEU A 56 -38.57 -4.80 -5.64
N GLY A 57 -38.27 -5.91 -4.97
CA GLY A 57 -39.21 -6.97 -4.60
C GLY A 57 -38.98 -8.30 -5.32
N ALA A 58 -39.67 -9.34 -4.87
CA ALA A 58 -39.65 -10.68 -5.45
C ALA A 58 -40.75 -10.84 -6.49
N ARG A 59 -40.51 -11.73 -7.46
CA ARG A 59 -41.53 -12.31 -8.34
C ARG A 59 -41.41 -13.83 -8.27
N VAL A 60 -42.44 -14.48 -7.74
CA VAL A 60 -42.50 -15.95 -7.66
C VAL A 60 -43.23 -16.52 -8.86
N LEU A 61 -42.86 -17.72 -9.27
CA LEU A 61 -43.50 -18.42 -10.38
C LEU A 61 -44.95 -18.80 -10.01
N ARG A 62 -45.92 -18.58 -10.91
CA ARG A 62 -47.32 -18.95 -10.66
C ARG A 62 -47.46 -20.46 -10.41
N PRO A 63 -48.43 -20.92 -9.57
CA PRO A 63 -48.58 -22.34 -9.25
C PRO A 63 -48.69 -23.26 -10.49
N GLU A 64 -49.37 -22.82 -11.54
CA GLU A 64 -49.50 -23.59 -12.79
C GLU A 64 -48.16 -23.69 -13.52
N ALA A 65 -47.38 -22.61 -13.55
CA ALA A 65 -46.07 -22.57 -14.17
C ALA A 65 -45.03 -23.39 -13.38
N SER A 66 -45.06 -23.32 -12.04
CA SER A 66 -44.27 -24.19 -11.16
C SER A 66 -44.63 -25.66 -11.35
N ALA A 67 -45.93 -25.98 -11.44
CA ALA A 67 -46.38 -27.32 -11.78
C ALA A 67 -45.95 -27.78 -13.19
N ARG A 68 -45.72 -26.87 -14.16
CA ARG A 68 -45.08 -27.22 -15.45
C ARG A 68 -43.60 -27.55 -15.25
N SER A 69 -42.84 -26.75 -14.50
CA SER A 69 -41.43 -27.03 -14.16
C SER A 69 -41.29 -28.38 -13.46
N ALA A 70 -42.02 -28.59 -12.37
CA ALA A 70 -41.93 -29.78 -11.54
C ALA A 70 -42.35 -31.06 -12.28
N ARG A 71 -43.26 -30.98 -13.27
CA ARG A 71 -43.61 -32.13 -14.14
C ARG A 71 -42.47 -32.47 -15.12
N LEU A 72 -41.81 -31.47 -15.68
CA LEU A 72 -40.68 -31.67 -16.58
C LEU A 72 -39.44 -32.19 -15.83
N LEU A 73 -39.21 -31.73 -14.60
CA LEU A 73 -38.11 -32.20 -13.75
C LEU A 73 -38.35 -33.62 -13.24
N ARG A 74 -39.54 -33.95 -12.68
CA ARG A 74 -39.86 -35.32 -12.24
C ARG A 74 -39.80 -36.35 -13.36
N GLY A 75 -40.15 -35.98 -14.60
CA GLY A 75 -39.98 -36.88 -15.73
C GLY A 75 -38.54 -37.03 -16.26
N CYS A 76 -37.54 -36.38 -15.64
CA CYS A 76 -36.12 -36.50 -16.00
C CYS A 76 -35.31 -37.39 -15.03
N TYR A 77 -35.76 -37.52 -13.78
CA TYR A 77 -35.09 -38.32 -12.74
C TYR A 77 -36.03 -39.47 -12.36
N VAL A 78 -35.61 -40.71 -12.58
CA VAL A 78 -36.44 -41.91 -12.36
C VAL A 78 -36.23 -42.48 -10.96
N ASP A 79 -35.11 -42.14 -10.32
CA ASP A 79 -34.75 -42.59 -8.98
C ASP A 79 -35.04 -41.48 -7.96
N GLU A 80 -36.25 -41.50 -7.39
CA GLU A 80 -36.54 -40.82 -6.14
C GLU A 80 -35.89 -41.63 -4.99
N ASP A 81 -35.31 -40.95 -4.00
CA ASP A 81 -34.88 -41.60 -2.77
C ASP A 81 -36.09 -42.08 -1.96
N SER A 82 -35.84 -42.84 -0.89
CA SER A 82 -36.88 -43.30 0.04
C SER A 82 -37.58 -42.17 0.81
N ALA A 83 -37.21 -40.90 0.60
CA ALA A 83 -37.87 -39.71 1.13
C ALA A 83 -38.69 -38.94 0.06
N GLY A 84 -38.74 -39.41 -1.18
CA GLY A 84 -39.46 -38.76 -2.29
C GLY A 84 -38.71 -37.57 -2.91
N SER A 85 -37.41 -37.43 -2.62
CA SER A 85 -36.53 -36.44 -3.23
C SER A 85 -35.82 -37.05 -4.44
N ALA A 86 -35.76 -36.32 -5.55
CA ALA A 86 -35.12 -36.83 -6.77
C ALA A 86 -33.58 -36.93 -6.56
N ILE A 87 -33.02 -38.14 -6.60
CA ILE A 87 -31.57 -38.33 -6.54
C ILE A 87 -30.98 -37.86 -7.87
N ILE A 88 -30.29 -36.72 -7.85
CA ILE A 88 -29.49 -36.26 -8.99
C ILE A 88 -28.12 -36.96 -8.90
N PRO A 89 -27.73 -37.83 -9.86
CA PRO A 89 -26.45 -38.53 -9.77
C PRO A 89 -25.29 -37.54 -9.98
N THR A 90 -24.58 -37.19 -8.91
CA THR A 90 -23.51 -36.16 -8.88
C THR A 90 -22.17 -36.61 -9.48
N ARG A 91 -22.14 -37.68 -10.28
CA ARG A 91 -20.91 -38.24 -10.87
C ARG A 91 -21.08 -38.57 -12.34
N ASN A 92 -20.60 -37.68 -13.20
CA ASN A 92 -20.24 -38.00 -14.57
C ASN A 92 -18.78 -37.62 -14.82
N THR A 93 -17.94 -38.60 -15.17
CA THR A 93 -16.56 -38.33 -15.59
C THR A 93 -16.55 -37.90 -17.05
N ALA A 94 -16.14 -36.66 -17.32
CA ALA A 94 -15.95 -36.18 -18.68
C ALA A 94 -14.53 -36.51 -19.15
N THR A 95 -14.40 -37.22 -20.27
CA THR A 95 -13.11 -37.35 -20.99
C THR A 95 -13.01 -36.27 -22.05
N ALA A 96 -12.08 -35.34 -21.86
CA ALA A 96 -11.76 -34.29 -22.82
C ALA A 96 -10.38 -34.56 -23.45
N ARG A 97 -10.22 -34.25 -24.72
CA ARG A 97 -8.92 -34.30 -25.40
C ARG A 97 -8.29 -32.92 -25.35
N THR A 98 -7.11 -32.79 -24.75
CA THR A 98 -6.37 -31.52 -24.67
C THR A 98 -5.78 -31.12 -26.03
N PRO A 99 -5.40 -29.85 -26.24
CA PRO A 99 -4.92 -29.37 -27.55
C PRO A 99 -3.66 -30.06 -28.09
N ASP A 100 -2.90 -30.76 -27.24
CA ASP A 100 -1.74 -31.59 -27.56
C ASP A 100 -2.09 -33.05 -27.91
N GLY A 101 -3.39 -33.40 -27.90
CA GLY A 101 -3.88 -34.72 -28.25
C GLY A 101 -3.96 -35.73 -27.10
N ARG A 102 -3.56 -35.37 -25.87
CA ARG A 102 -3.72 -36.24 -24.68
C ARG A 102 -5.18 -36.34 -24.26
N MET A 103 -5.57 -37.48 -23.69
CA MET A 103 -6.92 -37.72 -23.16
C MET A 103 -6.91 -37.47 -21.65
N MET A 104 -7.61 -36.44 -21.19
CA MET A 104 -7.71 -36.07 -19.78
C MET A 104 -9.10 -36.44 -19.24
N LYS A 105 -9.14 -37.25 -18.18
CA LYS A 105 -10.39 -37.67 -17.52
C LYS A 105 -10.66 -36.74 -16.34
N VAL A 106 -11.57 -35.80 -16.52
CA VAL A 106 -11.95 -34.82 -15.50
C VAL A 106 -13.16 -35.36 -14.71
N THR A 107 -12.95 -35.60 -13.43
CA THR A 107 -14.03 -35.90 -12.48
C THR A 107 -14.48 -34.58 -11.88
N VAL A 108 -15.61 -34.05 -12.36
CA VAL A 108 -16.18 -32.82 -11.79
C VAL A 108 -17.02 -33.20 -10.57
N THR A 109 -16.67 -32.69 -9.40
CA THR A 109 -17.40 -32.91 -8.14
C THR A 109 -18.06 -31.62 -7.68
N GLY A 110 -19.39 -31.65 -7.55
CA GLY A 110 -20.18 -30.54 -7.07
C GLY A 110 -21.67 -30.88 -7.12
N GLU A 111 -22.47 -30.23 -6.28
CA GLU A 111 -23.92 -30.35 -6.30
C GLU A 111 -24.47 -29.58 -7.52
N ASN A 112 -25.53 -30.10 -8.16
CA ASN A 112 -26.26 -29.46 -9.28
C ASN A 112 -25.49 -29.08 -10.58
N LEU A 113 -24.48 -29.85 -10.99
CA LEU A 113 -23.70 -29.61 -12.22
C LEU A 113 -24.45 -29.72 -13.58
N HIS A 114 -25.72 -30.15 -13.62
CA HIS A 114 -26.36 -30.65 -14.84
C HIS A 114 -27.22 -29.67 -15.66
N TYR A 115 -27.13 -28.35 -15.42
CA TYR A 115 -28.14 -27.42 -15.98
C TYR A 115 -27.83 -26.70 -17.31
N ASN A 116 -26.57 -26.61 -17.77
CA ASN A 116 -26.23 -25.80 -18.95
C ASN A 116 -26.16 -26.57 -20.28
N ASP A 117 -26.91 -26.07 -21.27
CA ASP A 117 -27.01 -26.51 -22.67
C ASP A 117 -25.69 -26.22 -23.45
N ASN A 118 -24.53 -26.71 -22.98
CA ASN A 118 -23.20 -26.44 -23.56
C ASN A 118 -22.94 -27.12 -24.93
N TYR A 119 -23.97 -27.66 -25.59
CA TYR A 119 -23.89 -28.30 -26.90
C TYR A 119 -23.95 -27.32 -28.09
N ARG A 120 -23.80 -26.00 -27.88
CA ARG A 120 -23.94 -24.98 -28.95
C ARG A 120 -22.92 -23.84 -28.89
N CYS A 121 -21.63 -24.16 -28.94
CA CYS A 121 -20.60 -23.24 -29.43
C CYS A 121 -20.12 -23.71 -30.81
N VAL A 122 -20.86 -23.33 -31.86
CA VAL A 122 -20.28 -23.25 -33.22
C VAL A 122 -19.52 -21.92 -33.26
N VAL A 123 -18.19 -21.99 -33.13
CA VAL A 123 -17.32 -20.81 -33.21
C VAL A 123 -16.92 -20.59 -34.66
N CYS A 124 -17.07 -19.35 -35.15
CA CYS A 124 -16.59 -18.96 -36.46
C CYS A 124 -15.07 -19.11 -36.56
N VAL A 125 -14.62 -19.63 -37.69
CA VAL A 125 -13.22 -19.90 -37.98
C VAL A 125 -12.46 -18.59 -38.22
N CYS A 126 -11.35 -18.39 -37.50
CA CYS A 126 -10.20 -17.64 -38.02
C CYS A 126 -9.10 -18.65 -38.33
N VAL A 127 -8.68 -18.72 -39.60
CA VAL A 127 -7.63 -19.63 -40.05
C VAL A 127 -6.27 -18.96 -39.84
N CYS A 128 -5.43 -19.54 -38.98
CA CYS A 128 -3.99 -19.33 -39.10
C CYS A 128 -3.40 -20.44 -39.98
N VAL A 129 -3.19 -20.13 -41.26
CA VAL A 129 -2.41 -20.97 -42.16
C VAL A 129 -0.94 -20.82 -41.80
N CYS A 130 -0.22 -21.93 -41.61
CA CYS A 130 1.24 -21.91 -41.64
C CYS A 130 1.72 -21.67 -43.08
N VAL A 131 1.78 -20.40 -43.50
CA VAL A 131 2.32 -20.03 -44.81
C VAL A 131 3.84 -19.96 -44.75
N TYR A 132 4.50 -20.98 -45.31
CA TYR A 132 5.84 -20.78 -45.86
C TYR A 132 5.77 -19.65 -46.90
N ARG A 133 6.47 -18.53 -46.64
CA ARG A 133 6.37 -17.33 -47.47
C ARG A 133 7.19 -17.47 -48.76
N ALA A 134 6.65 -18.22 -49.72
CA ALA A 134 7.11 -18.19 -51.11
C ALA A 134 6.92 -16.78 -51.72
N ARG A 135 7.77 -16.44 -52.69
CA ARG A 135 7.78 -15.12 -53.35
C ARG A 135 6.71 -15.02 -54.45
N GLY A 136 6.15 -13.82 -54.59
CA GLY A 136 5.67 -13.28 -55.86
C GLY A 136 4.24 -13.64 -56.27
N GLY A 137 3.57 -12.71 -56.97
CA GLY A 137 2.23 -12.89 -57.54
C GLY A 137 1.42 -11.59 -57.52
N GLU A 138 1.53 -10.78 -58.56
CA GLU A 138 0.64 -9.62 -58.76
C GLU A 138 -0.81 -10.06 -58.96
N HIS A 139 -1.78 -9.22 -58.59
CA HIS A 139 -2.90 -8.94 -59.50
C HIS A 139 -3.49 -7.55 -59.26
N ARG A 140 -3.50 -6.73 -60.33
CA ARG A 140 -4.07 -5.39 -60.36
C ARG A 140 -5.60 -5.44 -60.31
N ARG A 141 -6.23 -4.41 -59.72
CA ARG A 141 -7.36 -3.71 -60.34
C ARG A 141 -7.44 -2.26 -59.87
N PHE A 142 -7.72 -1.37 -60.82
CA PHE A 142 -7.74 0.08 -60.66
C PHE A 142 -8.98 0.55 -59.89
N PHE A 143 -8.84 1.64 -59.14
CA PHE A 143 -9.79 2.76 -59.23
C PHE A 143 -9.05 4.10 -59.05
N CYS A 144 -9.46 5.10 -59.83
CA CYS A 144 -8.73 6.37 -60.02
C CYS A 144 -9.26 7.47 -59.07
N PRO A 145 -8.39 8.21 -58.34
CA PRO A 145 -8.80 9.41 -57.62
C PRO A 145 -8.77 10.63 -58.54
N ARG A 146 -9.88 11.39 -58.60
CA ARG A 146 -9.86 12.73 -59.22
C ARG A 146 -9.19 13.75 -58.30
N SER A 147 -8.49 14.68 -58.94
CA SER A 147 -7.78 15.83 -58.36
C SER A 147 -8.73 16.80 -57.64
N THR A 148 -8.28 17.72 -56.76
CA THR A 148 -7.40 18.85 -57.10
C THR A 148 -6.87 19.63 -55.88
N LYS A 149 -5.63 20.18 -56.02
CA LYS A 149 -5.15 21.51 -55.53
C LYS A 149 -5.17 21.74 -53.99
N LYS A 150 -4.17 22.35 -53.34
CA LYS A 150 -2.95 23.10 -53.72
C LYS A 150 -1.91 22.96 -52.58
N LYS A 151 -0.60 23.05 -52.87
CA LYS A 151 0.49 23.18 -51.88
C LYS A 151 1.20 24.52 -52.03
N THR A 152 1.67 25.09 -50.91
CA THR A 152 2.79 26.04 -50.87
C THR A 152 3.51 25.94 -49.52
N PHE A 153 4.80 25.56 -49.55
CA PHE A 153 5.99 26.05 -48.80
C PHE A 153 5.90 26.36 -47.26
N PHE A 154 6.82 26.00 -46.36
CA PHE A 154 8.20 25.39 -46.33
C PHE A 154 8.23 24.06 -45.50
N ARG A 155 9.28 23.23 -45.29
CA ARG A 155 10.71 23.10 -45.73
C ARG A 155 11.87 23.41 -44.73
N TRP A 156 12.08 22.56 -43.71
CA TRP A 156 13.38 22.14 -43.05
C TRP A 156 13.18 20.66 -42.62
N MET A 157 13.98 19.63 -42.96
CA MET A 157 15.38 19.28 -42.62
C MET A 157 15.67 19.18 -41.11
N ASN A 158 16.31 18.14 -40.56
CA ASN A 158 16.77 16.85 -41.11
C ASN A 158 17.09 15.85 -39.96
N ALA A 159 17.22 14.55 -40.28
CA ALA A 159 17.88 13.44 -39.52
C ALA A 159 16.98 12.27 -39.10
N SER A 160 16.92 11.24 -39.96
CA SER A 160 16.54 9.86 -39.60
C SER A 160 16.99 8.91 -40.70
N HIS A 161 18.20 8.37 -40.57
CA HIS A 161 18.74 7.33 -41.45
C HIS A 161 19.74 6.47 -40.68
N PHE A 162 19.26 5.43 -39.99
CA PHE A 162 20.02 4.21 -39.72
C PHE A 162 19.07 3.15 -39.13
N LEU A 163 18.88 2.03 -39.85
CA LEU A 163 18.66 0.67 -39.33
C LEU A 163 18.22 -0.27 -40.48
N SER A 164 19.20 -0.74 -41.26
CA SER A 164 19.03 -1.91 -42.12
C SER A 164 20.23 -2.84 -41.97
N SER A 165 20.24 -3.66 -40.91
CA SER A 165 21.25 -4.71 -40.72
C SER A 165 20.76 -5.78 -39.73
N ARG A 166 20.07 -6.80 -40.23
CA ARG A 166 19.90 -8.10 -39.55
C ARG A 166 19.43 -9.18 -40.54
N ALA A 167 20.36 -9.64 -41.39
CA ALA A 167 20.12 -10.71 -42.35
C ALA A 167 21.40 -11.52 -42.66
N HIS A 168 22.10 -11.97 -41.61
CA HIS A 168 23.12 -13.03 -41.68
C HIS A 168 23.21 -13.75 -40.32
N SER A 169 23.68 -15.00 -40.34
CA SER A 169 23.89 -15.88 -39.17
C SER A 169 22.69 -16.69 -38.63
N GLN A 170 22.00 -17.45 -39.50
CA GLN A 170 21.43 -18.77 -39.13
C GLN A 170 21.47 -19.72 -40.33
N GLN A 171 22.63 -20.37 -40.57
CA GLN A 171 22.76 -21.43 -41.57
C GLN A 171 23.93 -22.39 -41.28
N VAL A 172 23.93 -23.04 -40.11
CA VAL A 172 24.75 -24.25 -39.84
C VAL A 172 23.95 -25.19 -38.92
N LEU A 173 24.14 -26.50 -39.08
CA LEU A 173 23.64 -27.61 -38.25
C LEU A 173 22.16 -27.98 -38.39
N ALA A 174 21.87 -28.75 -39.43
CA ALA A 174 20.79 -29.73 -39.46
C ALA A 174 21.26 -31.00 -40.20
N GLN A 175 21.77 -31.99 -39.48
CA GLN A 175 22.05 -33.34 -39.96
C GLN A 175 22.22 -34.30 -38.76
N GLU A 176 21.99 -35.60 -38.99
CA GLU A 176 21.96 -36.72 -38.01
C GLU A 176 20.72 -36.74 -37.08
N ALA A 177 20.00 -37.86 -36.87
CA ALA A 177 20.10 -39.19 -37.46
C ALA A 177 18.73 -39.91 -37.55
N VAL A 178 18.67 -40.99 -38.33
CA VAL A 178 17.52 -41.92 -38.47
C VAL A 178 17.97 -43.34 -38.13
N ARG A 179 17.05 -44.14 -37.52
CA ARG A 179 17.12 -45.56 -37.07
C ARG A 179 17.05 -45.68 -35.54
N SER A 180 16.44 -46.72 -34.94
CA SER A 180 15.90 -47.99 -35.49
C SER A 180 14.61 -48.45 -34.77
N ASP A 181 13.88 -49.36 -35.40
CA ASP A 181 12.95 -50.28 -34.73
C ASP A 181 13.70 -51.37 -33.92
N VAL A 182 12.93 -52.19 -33.17
CA VAL A 182 13.10 -53.62 -32.80
C VAL A 182 12.50 -53.88 -31.40
N GLU A 183 11.32 -54.51 -31.43
CA GLU A 183 10.87 -55.70 -30.68
C GLU A 183 11.38 -55.98 -29.25
N HIS A 184 10.44 -56.33 -28.35
CA HIS A 184 10.34 -57.72 -27.84
C HIS A 184 8.96 -57.99 -27.19
N ALA A 185 8.59 -59.27 -27.15
CA ALA A 185 7.38 -59.80 -26.52
C ALA A 185 7.73 -60.66 -25.29
N ASP A 186 6.73 -60.93 -24.45
CA ASP A 186 6.49 -62.16 -23.65
C ASP A 186 5.21 -61.90 -22.84
N GLU A 187 4.13 -62.66 -22.94
CA GLU A 187 3.92 -64.06 -22.53
C GLU A 187 4.01 -64.30 -21.00
N SER A 188 2.85 -64.59 -20.40
CA SER A 188 2.69 -65.70 -19.44
C SER A 188 1.22 -65.96 -19.15
N GLU A 189 0.86 -67.25 -19.14
CA GLU A 189 -0.49 -67.74 -18.90
C GLU A 189 -0.80 -67.88 -17.41
N GLY A 190 -2.07 -67.98 -17.03
CA GLY A 190 -2.42 -68.83 -15.90
C GLY A 190 -3.83 -68.66 -15.30
N PRO A 191 -4.49 -69.73 -14.84
CA PRO A 191 -5.90 -69.96 -15.19
C PRO A 191 -6.88 -69.99 -14.02
N GLY A 192 -8.18 -69.78 -14.28
CA GLY A 192 -9.22 -69.86 -13.23
C GLY A 192 -10.68 -69.91 -13.71
N ARG A 193 -11.31 -71.05 -13.47
CA ARG A 193 -12.76 -71.38 -13.57
C ARG A 193 -13.65 -70.34 -12.84
N GLY A 194 -14.94 -70.14 -13.12
CA GLY A 194 -15.85 -70.77 -14.09
C GLY A 194 -17.33 -70.53 -13.71
N ILE A 195 -18.24 -70.65 -14.69
CA ILE A 195 -19.71 -70.87 -14.61
C ILE A 195 -20.49 -70.16 -13.46
N GLY A 196 -21.28 -69.15 -13.84
CA GLY A 196 -22.29 -68.51 -12.97
C GLY A 196 -23.34 -67.73 -13.77
N ARG A 197 -24.17 -68.44 -14.57
CA ARG A 197 -25.19 -67.80 -15.43
C ARG A 197 -26.45 -67.48 -14.61
N VAL A 198 -26.52 -66.25 -14.08
CA VAL A 198 -27.74 -65.71 -13.46
C VAL A 198 -28.50 -64.88 -14.51
N GLU A 199 -29.74 -65.25 -14.80
CA GLU A 199 -30.62 -64.48 -15.68
C GLU A 199 -31.16 -63.25 -14.95
N GLY A 200 -30.48 -62.11 -15.09
CA GLY A 200 -31.02 -60.82 -14.70
C GLY A 200 -32.20 -60.41 -15.62
N PRO A 201 -33.27 -59.80 -15.09
CA PRO A 201 -34.43 -59.42 -15.88
C PRO A 201 -34.06 -58.42 -16.97
N ARG A 202 -34.62 -58.58 -18.17
CA ARG A 202 -34.43 -57.65 -19.29
C ARG A 202 -35.04 -56.28 -18.96
N GLY A 203 -34.22 -55.38 -18.41
CA GLY A 203 -34.56 -53.97 -18.26
C GLY A 203 -34.89 -53.36 -19.61
N GLY A 204 -36.18 -53.11 -19.85
CA GLY A 204 -36.65 -52.53 -21.11
C GLY A 204 -36.04 -51.15 -21.34
N ASN A 205 -35.65 -50.86 -22.59
CA ASN A 205 -34.93 -49.64 -22.98
C ASN A 205 -35.85 -48.38 -23.03
N THR A 206 -36.62 -48.17 -21.96
CA THR A 206 -37.69 -47.15 -21.86
C THR A 206 -37.16 -45.77 -21.44
N GLY A 207 -36.03 -45.71 -20.74
CA GLY A 207 -35.40 -44.46 -20.31
C GLY A 207 -34.98 -43.56 -21.47
N ILE A 208 -34.37 -44.14 -22.52
CA ILE A 208 -33.88 -43.37 -23.69
C ILE A 208 -35.04 -42.71 -24.44
N ARG A 209 -36.14 -43.44 -24.68
CA ARG A 209 -37.34 -42.86 -25.33
C ARG A 209 -37.95 -41.71 -24.52
N ARG A 210 -37.97 -41.81 -23.18
CA ARG A 210 -38.49 -40.74 -22.31
C ARG A 210 -37.64 -39.47 -22.39
N GLN A 211 -36.31 -39.57 -22.45
CA GLN A 211 -35.45 -38.39 -22.62
C GLN A 211 -35.67 -37.70 -23.98
N ASP A 212 -35.77 -38.45 -25.08
CA ASP A 212 -36.02 -37.87 -26.41
C ASP A 212 -37.36 -37.12 -26.48
N ASP A 213 -38.42 -37.68 -25.91
CA ASP A 213 -39.73 -37.04 -25.90
C ASP A 213 -39.77 -35.81 -24.96
N GLN A 214 -39.04 -35.84 -23.84
CA GLN A 214 -38.78 -34.68 -22.99
C GLN A 214 -38.05 -33.56 -23.74
N VAL A 215 -36.98 -33.87 -24.49
CA VAL A 215 -36.25 -32.91 -25.31
C VAL A 215 -37.17 -32.31 -26.39
N LYS A 216 -38.02 -33.12 -27.04
CA LYS A 216 -39.06 -32.63 -27.98
C LYS A 216 -40.08 -31.73 -27.29
N ILE A 217 -40.57 -32.07 -26.10
CA ILE A 217 -41.51 -31.26 -25.32
C ILE A 217 -40.87 -29.93 -24.93
N ARG A 218 -39.67 -29.93 -24.35
CA ARG A 218 -38.91 -28.70 -24.04
C ARG A 218 -38.69 -27.85 -25.29
N ARG A 219 -38.35 -28.45 -26.44
CA ARG A 219 -38.17 -27.74 -27.72
C ARG A 219 -39.49 -27.14 -28.24
N ARG A 220 -40.62 -27.84 -28.11
CA ARG A 220 -41.98 -27.34 -28.44
C ARG A 220 -42.42 -26.21 -27.51
N LEU A 221 -42.21 -26.32 -26.21
CA LEU A 221 -42.51 -25.26 -25.23
C LEU A 221 -41.63 -24.03 -25.49
N ARG A 222 -40.31 -24.22 -25.61
CA ARG A 222 -39.37 -23.16 -26.01
C ARG A 222 -39.82 -22.49 -27.31
N SER A 223 -40.25 -23.21 -28.34
CA SER A 223 -40.68 -22.59 -29.60
C SER A 223 -41.91 -21.69 -29.50
N ARG A 224 -42.73 -21.80 -28.44
CA ARG A 224 -43.87 -20.89 -28.20
C ARG A 224 -43.46 -19.56 -27.58
N ILE A 225 -42.25 -19.47 -27.01
CA ILE A 225 -41.75 -18.27 -26.34
C ILE A 225 -40.64 -17.65 -27.21
N PRO A 226 -40.71 -16.34 -27.53
CA PRO A 226 -39.65 -15.62 -28.22
C PRO A 226 -38.29 -15.84 -27.55
N LYS A 227 -37.21 -16.03 -28.32
CA LYS A 227 -35.89 -16.41 -27.77
C LYS A 227 -35.40 -15.44 -26.67
N ASN A 228 -35.73 -14.16 -26.79
CA ASN A 228 -35.39 -13.07 -25.88
C ASN A 228 -36.32 -12.92 -24.66
N LYS A 229 -37.40 -13.71 -24.56
CA LYS A 229 -38.35 -13.72 -23.43
C LYS A 229 -38.29 -15.00 -22.59
N ARG A 230 -37.34 -15.91 -22.85
CA ARG A 230 -37.22 -17.21 -22.17
C ARG A 230 -36.43 -17.09 -20.89
N ILE A 231 -37.11 -17.20 -19.76
CA ILE A 231 -36.54 -17.13 -18.41
C ILE A 231 -36.88 -18.41 -17.61
N GLY A 232 -36.51 -18.43 -16.33
CA GLY A 232 -36.53 -19.64 -15.48
C GLY A 232 -35.30 -20.52 -15.71
N HIS A 233 -35.10 -21.51 -14.83
CA HIS A 233 -34.04 -22.50 -15.01
C HIS A 233 -34.25 -23.21 -16.35
N LEU A 234 -35.41 -23.85 -16.56
CA LEU A 234 -35.73 -24.59 -17.79
C LEU A 234 -35.67 -23.73 -19.09
N GLY A 235 -35.77 -22.40 -18.99
CA GLY A 235 -35.84 -21.49 -20.14
C GLY A 235 -37.14 -21.67 -20.93
N ILE A 236 -38.25 -21.92 -20.22
CA ILE A 236 -39.58 -22.23 -20.76
C ILE A 236 -40.70 -21.33 -20.23
N HIS A 237 -40.36 -20.30 -19.46
CA HIS A 237 -41.33 -19.34 -18.91
C HIS A 237 -41.13 -17.96 -19.56
N SER A 238 -42.18 -17.14 -19.59
CA SER A 238 -42.08 -15.69 -19.82
C SER A 238 -42.14 -14.92 -18.50
N GLU A 239 -41.93 -13.60 -18.51
CA GLU A 239 -42.15 -12.76 -17.32
C GLU A 239 -43.60 -12.82 -16.80
N ASP A 240 -44.57 -13.06 -17.68
CA ASP A 240 -45.99 -13.15 -17.33
C ASP A 240 -46.31 -14.38 -16.46
N ASP A 241 -45.48 -15.43 -16.53
CA ASP A 241 -45.60 -16.62 -15.67
C ASP A 241 -45.21 -16.37 -14.20
N TYR A 242 -44.73 -15.16 -13.88
CA TYR A 242 -44.36 -14.76 -12.52
C TYR A 242 -45.36 -13.73 -11.96
N VAL A 243 -45.51 -13.71 -10.65
CA VAL A 243 -46.35 -12.76 -9.91
C VAL A 243 -45.57 -12.08 -8.79
N PRO A 244 -45.83 -10.81 -8.46
CA PRO A 244 -45.17 -10.13 -7.33
C PRO A 244 -45.33 -10.89 -6.02
N SER A 245 -44.32 -10.78 -5.15
CA SER A 245 -44.30 -11.38 -3.81
C SER A 245 -43.60 -10.46 -2.82
N ASP A 246 -44.07 -10.48 -1.58
CA ASP A 246 -43.48 -9.76 -0.45
C ASP A 246 -42.38 -10.56 0.27
N LYS A 247 -41.93 -11.69 -0.30
CA LYS A 247 -40.77 -12.46 0.19
C LYS A 247 -39.57 -11.51 0.34
N PRO A 248 -38.94 -11.37 1.53
CA PRO A 248 -37.75 -10.56 1.68
C PRO A 248 -36.57 -11.18 0.94
N PHE A 249 -35.53 -10.40 0.66
CA PHE A 249 -34.28 -10.89 0.12
C PHE A 249 -33.18 -10.98 1.18
N PHE A 250 -32.65 -12.18 1.35
CA PHE A 250 -31.38 -12.46 1.99
C PHE A 250 -30.76 -13.67 1.27
N ASN A 251 -29.46 -13.89 1.46
CA ASN A 251 -28.77 -15.08 0.99
C ASN A 251 -27.76 -15.58 2.03
N TYR A 252 -27.64 -16.90 2.13
CA TYR A 252 -26.56 -17.50 2.90
C TYR A 252 -25.22 -17.25 2.20
N PRO A 253 -24.07 -17.30 2.91
CA PRO A 253 -22.74 -17.09 2.31
C PRO A 253 -22.39 -17.99 1.11
N SER A 254 -23.09 -19.11 0.95
CA SER A 254 -23.02 -19.99 -0.23
C SER A 254 -23.77 -19.47 -1.47
N HIS A 255 -24.81 -18.65 -1.31
CA HIS A 255 -25.72 -18.20 -2.38
C HIS A 255 -25.57 -16.69 -2.72
N VAL A 256 -24.35 -16.17 -2.63
CA VAL A 256 -24.05 -14.78 -3.05
C VAL A 256 -24.21 -14.62 -4.56
N PHE A 257 -24.81 -13.50 -5.01
CA PHE A 257 -24.88 -13.20 -6.43
C PHE A 257 -23.76 -12.25 -6.85
N GLU A 258 -23.19 -12.50 -8.03
CA GLU A 258 -22.15 -11.67 -8.64
C GLU A 258 -22.76 -10.35 -9.12
N LEU A 259 -22.22 -9.22 -8.65
CA LEU A 259 -22.53 -7.88 -9.14
C LEU A 259 -21.77 -7.58 -10.44
N GLY A 260 -20.47 -7.91 -10.48
CA GLY A 260 -19.63 -7.67 -11.64
C GLY A 260 -18.17 -8.02 -11.41
N ARG A 261 -17.36 -7.87 -12.46
CA ARG A 261 -15.90 -8.05 -12.39
C ARG A 261 -15.27 -6.78 -11.83
N TYR A 262 -14.54 -6.90 -10.73
CA TYR A 262 -13.76 -5.81 -10.14
C TYR A 262 -12.48 -5.58 -10.94
N GLY A 263 -11.84 -6.66 -11.40
CA GLY A 263 -10.75 -6.61 -12.40
C GLY A 263 -10.01 -7.95 -12.52
N PRO A 264 -8.78 -7.96 -13.04
CA PRO A 264 -8.26 -6.94 -13.96
C PRO A 264 -9.17 -6.91 -15.20
N LEU A 265 -9.44 -5.76 -15.79
CA LEU A 265 -10.32 -5.64 -16.95
C LEU A 265 -9.56 -5.70 -18.28
N ARG A 266 -8.30 -5.29 -18.29
CA ARG A 266 -7.34 -5.43 -19.39
C ARG A 266 -6.25 -6.44 -19.00
N ARG A 267 -5.32 -6.73 -19.91
CA ARG A 267 -4.10 -7.49 -19.56
C ARG A 267 -3.12 -6.61 -18.80
N ASP A 268 -3.04 -5.35 -19.20
CA ASP A 268 -2.05 -4.37 -18.73
C ASP A 268 -2.35 -3.84 -17.32
N ASP A 269 -3.54 -4.12 -16.78
CA ASP A 269 -3.92 -3.86 -15.39
C ASP A 269 -3.16 -4.75 -14.39
N ARG A 270 -2.40 -5.75 -14.86
CA ARG A 270 -1.50 -6.55 -14.01
C ARG A 270 -0.13 -5.91 -14.01
N LYS A 271 0.32 -5.47 -12.83
CA LYS A 271 1.65 -4.88 -12.62
C LYS A 271 2.49 -5.79 -11.74
N PHE A 272 3.80 -5.78 -11.93
CA PHE A 272 4.73 -6.24 -10.89
C PHE A 272 4.74 -5.22 -9.75
N ASN A 273 4.95 -5.67 -8.51
CA ASN A 273 4.92 -4.80 -7.34
C ASN A 273 5.79 -3.56 -7.52
N VAL A 274 7.09 -3.67 -7.81
CA VAL A 274 7.98 -2.50 -8.00
C VAL A 274 7.46 -1.51 -9.06
N THR A 275 6.93 -2.00 -10.18
CA THR A 275 6.32 -1.13 -11.20
C THR A 275 5.08 -0.40 -10.68
N PHE A 276 4.26 -1.10 -9.89
CA PHE A 276 3.08 -0.55 -9.24
C PHE A 276 3.46 0.45 -8.15
N ASP A 277 4.36 0.11 -7.24
CA ASP A 277 4.77 0.90 -6.09
C ASP A 277 5.41 2.23 -6.53
N ILE A 278 6.22 2.21 -7.60
CA ILE A 278 6.79 3.42 -8.21
C ILE A 278 5.72 4.24 -8.96
N LYS A 279 4.81 3.61 -9.73
CA LYS A 279 3.65 4.30 -10.34
C LYS A 279 2.79 4.99 -9.27
N ASN A 280 2.57 4.28 -8.17
CA ASN A 280 1.75 4.69 -7.04
C ASN A 280 2.39 5.89 -6.31
N PHE A 281 3.69 5.84 -6.05
CA PHE A 281 4.45 6.99 -5.55
C PHE A 281 4.35 8.21 -6.48
N ILE A 282 4.55 8.01 -7.79
CA ILE A 282 4.48 9.08 -8.80
C ILE A 282 3.12 9.77 -8.79
N HIS A 283 2.02 9.01 -8.83
CA HIS A 283 0.65 9.55 -8.84
C HIS A 283 0.07 9.81 -7.44
N ASN A 284 0.94 10.14 -6.48
CA ASN A 284 0.58 10.50 -5.10
C ASN A 284 -0.41 9.54 -4.39
N PHE A 285 -0.24 8.25 -4.68
CA PHE A 285 -1.01 7.12 -4.17
C PHE A 285 -2.49 7.05 -4.62
N GLU A 286 -2.91 7.81 -5.65
CA GLU A 286 -4.20 7.57 -6.32
C GLU A 286 -4.36 6.11 -6.83
N PRO A 287 -3.34 5.44 -7.41
CA PRO A 287 -3.46 4.06 -7.88
C PRO A 287 -3.79 3.05 -6.79
N ALA A 288 -3.23 3.21 -5.59
CA ALA A 288 -3.47 2.33 -4.44
C ALA A 288 -4.95 2.25 -4.06
N GLU A 289 -5.71 3.33 -4.24
CA GLU A 289 -7.15 3.35 -3.96
C GLU A 289 -7.97 2.41 -4.85
N TRP A 290 -7.41 2.01 -6.00
CA TRP A 290 -8.05 1.17 -7.03
C TRP A 290 -7.25 -0.10 -7.30
N SER A 291 -6.40 -0.47 -6.35
CA SER A 291 -5.52 -1.64 -6.44
C SER A 291 -5.91 -2.73 -5.44
N TYR A 292 -5.50 -3.95 -5.73
CA TYR A 292 -5.62 -5.05 -4.78
C TYR A 292 -4.58 -6.14 -5.03
N ASP A 293 -4.16 -6.76 -3.93
CA ASP A 293 -3.28 -7.91 -3.92
C ASP A 293 -3.95 -9.10 -4.61
N VAL A 294 -3.16 -9.82 -5.41
CA VAL A 294 -3.52 -11.16 -5.89
C VAL A 294 -2.54 -12.15 -5.27
N GLU A 295 -3.05 -13.18 -4.58
CA GLU A 295 -2.22 -14.17 -3.87
C GLU A 295 -1.31 -15.02 -4.80
N GLU A 296 -1.51 -14.92 -6.11
CA GLU A 296 -0.81 -15.69 -7.11
C GLU A 296 0.52 -15.01 -7.53
N ARG A 297 1.60 -15.76 -7.36
CA ARG A 297 2.95 -15.37 -7.80
C ARG A 297 3.17 -15.77 -9.25
N ILE A 298 3.76 -14.87 -10.06
CA ILE A 298 4.29 -15.29 -11.35
C ILE A 298 5.66 -15.94 -11.12
N ARG A 299 5.79 -17.21 -11.53
CA ARG A 299 7.11 -17.76 -11.85
C ARG A 299 7.58 -17.19 -13.17
N ASN A 300 8.44 -16.19 -13.10
CA ASN A 300 9.50 -16.05 -14.08
C ASN A 300 10.61 -17.04 -13.70
N ASP A 301 11.47 -17.44 -14.64
CA ASP A 301 12.39 -18.58 -14.46
C ASP A 301 13.44 -18.43 -13.33
N LEU A 302 13.52 -17.27 -12.67
CA LEU A 302 14.51 -16.94 -11.65
C LEU A 302 13.93 -16.52 -10.28
N GLN A 303 12.74 -15.91 -10.22
CA GLN A 303 12.10 -15.48 -8.96
C GLN A 303 10.56 -15.54 -9.04
N GLU A 304 9.93 -15.80 -7.89
CA GLU A 304 8.50 -15.67 -7.71
C GLU A 304 8.15 -14.22 -7.33
N THR A 305 7.68 -13.43 -8.29
CA THR A 305 7.23 -12.06 -8.02
C THR A 305 5.74 -12.00 -7.73
N ASN A 306 5.36 -11.21 -6.73
CA ASN A 306 3.98 -10.85 -6.47
C ASN A 306 3.45 -9.94 -7.61
N GLN A 307 2.13 -9.92 -7.78
CA GLN A 307 1.47 -9.00 -8.69
C GLN A 307 0.35 -8.22 -7.98
N THR A 308 0.25 -6.95 -8.33
CA THR A 308 -0.89 -6.10 -8.00
C THR A 308 -1.78 -5.98 -9.23
N VAL A 309 -3.10 -6.06 -9.04
CA VAL A 309 -4.04 -5.61 -10.07
C VAL A 309 -4.37 -4.15 -9.81
N ASP A 310 -4.20 -3.34 -10.84
CA ASP A 310 -4.31 -1.90 -10.85
C ASP A 310 -5.15 -1.49 -12.08
N ILE A 311 -6.39 -1.06 -11.82
CA ILE A 311 -7.34 -0.64 -12.87
C ILE A 311 -7.25 0.86 -13.19
N THR A 312 -6.13 1.51 -12.85
CA THR A 312 -5.86 2.91 -13.19
C THR A 312 -5.07 3.07 -14.47
N ASP A 313 -5.33 4.17 -15.17
CA ASP A 313 -4.58 4.59 -16.33
C ASP A 313 -3.15 4.99 -15.93
N ASP A 314 -2.16 4.33 -16.54
CA ASP A 314 -0.74 4.50 -16.21
C ASP A 314 -0.28 5.96 -16.28
N SER A 315 -0.86 6.75 -17.19
CA SER A 315 -0.44 8.13 -17.40
C SER A 315 -1.06 9.13 -16.43
N THR A 316 -2.21 8.86 -15.84
CA THR A 316 -2.97 9.83 -15.03
C THR A 316 -3.10 9.46 -13.56
N GLY A 317 -2.89 8.18 -13.20
CA GLY A 317 -3.12 7.65 -11.85
C GLY A 317 -4.59 7.35 -11.52
N GLN A 318 -5.53 7.75 -12.40
CA GLN A 318 -6.96 7.63 -12.16
C GLN A 318 -7.56 6.38 -12.81
N ILE A 319 -8.69 5.91 -12.30
CA ILE A 319 -9.47 4.80 -12.90
C ILE A 319 -9.61 4.98 -14.41
N HIS A 320 -9.11 4.01 -15.19
CA HIS A 320 -9.14 4.08 -16.64
C HIS A 320 -10.58 3.94 -17.17
N ASP A 321 -10.86 4.49 -18.34
CA ASP A 321 -12.21 4.55 -18.94
C ASP A 321 -13.02 3.25 -18.94
N LEU A 322 -12.38 2.10 -19.19
CA LEU A 322 -13.06 0.81 -19.17
C LEU A 322 -13.54 0.41 -17.75
N ALA A 323 -12.75 0.71 -16.72
CA ALA A 323 -13.07 0.42 -15.33
C ALA A 323 -14.16 1.36 -14.82
N ARG A 324 -14.10 2.64 -15.17
CA ARG A 324 -15.18 3.61 -14.88
C ARG A 324 -16.54 3.20 -15.45
N ARG A 325 -16.56 2.40 -16.54
CA ARG A 325 -17.77 1.92 -17.23
C ARG A 325 -18.16 0.47 -16.90
N SER A 326 -17.32 -0.30 -16.21
CA SER A 326 -17.52 -1.75 -16.01
C SER A 326 -17.29 -2.23 -14.59
N THR A 327 -16.59 -1.45 -13.77
CA THR A 327 -16.44 -1.68 -12.34
C THR A 327 -17.55 -0.92 -11.60
N PRO A 328 -18.17 -1.51 -10.58
CA PRO A 328 -18.94 -0.77 -9.58
C PRO A 328 -17.98 0.11 -8.74
N THR A 329 -17.53 1.23 -9.29
CA THR A 329 -16.46 2.09 -8.74
C THR A 329 -16.81 2.83 -7.45
N TYR A 330 -17.99 2.59 -6.89
CA TYR A 330 -18.53 3.28 -5.72
C TYR A 330 -18.88 2.31 -4.58
N VAL A 331 -18.35 1.08 -4.60
CA VAL A 331 -18.42 0.17 -3.45
C VAL A 331 -17.42 0.66 -2.41
N ASN A 332 -17.93 1.23 -1.32
CA ASN A 332 -17.13 1.85 -0.27
C ASN A 332 -16.60 0.82 0.73
N GLU A 333 -15.61 1.22 1.51
CA GLU A 333 -14.89 0.39 2.46
C GLU A 333 -15.52 0.49 3.86
N VAL A 334 -15.78 -0.64 4.54
CA VAL A 334 -16.29 -0.65 5.93
C VAL A 334 -15.26 -0.11 6.94
N GLY A 335 -13.96 -0.19 6.61
CA GLY A 335 -12.90 0.28 7.48
C GLY A 335 -12.81 -0.54 8.76
N HIS A 336 -12.78 0.14 9.90
CA HIS A 336 -12.76 -0.48 11.24
C HIS A 336 -13.97 -0.07 12.08
N ASP A 337 -15.00 0.52 11.48
CA ASP A 337 -16.22 0.89 12.19
C ASP A 337 -17.07 -0.36 12.45
N PRO A 338 -17.28 -0.78 13.71
CA PRO A 338 -18.09 -1.96 14.02
C PRO A 338 -19.58 -1.79 13.70
N ASN A 339 -20.04 -0.58 13.39
CA ASN A 339 -21.41 -0.30 12.98
C ASN A 339 -21.64 -0.48 11.46
N LEU A 340 -20.57 -0.58 10.66
CA LEU A 340 -20.68 -0.76 9.21
C LEU A 340 -20.71 -2.24 8.84
N TYR A 341 -21.83 -2.68 8.26
CA TYR A 341 -22.02 -4.04 7.81
C TYR A 341 -21.45 -4.28 6.40
N ARG A 342 -20.54 -5.24 6.30
CA ARG A 342 -19.97 -5.69 5.02
C ARG A 342 -20.98 -6.56 4.26
N ASN A 343 -21.58 -6.01 3.20
CA ASN A 343 -22.48 -6.72 2.29
C ASN A 343 -21.89 -7.05 0.90
N VAL A 344 -20.63 -6.68 0.64
CA VAL A 344 -19.88 -7.07 -0.55
C VAL A 344 -18.67 -7.94 -0.20
N HIS A 345 -18.54 -9.04 -0.94
CA HIS A 345 -17.40 -9.96 -0.88
C HIS A 345 -16.65 -9.95 -2.21
N ILE A 346 -15.34 -9.77 -2.13
CA ILE A 346 -14.43 -10.01 -3.25
C ILE A 346 -14.18 -11.51 -3.32
N ARG A 347 -14.41 -12.13 -4.47
CA ARG A 347 -14.08 -13.54 -4.72
C ARG A 347 -13.35 -13.69 -6.05
N GLU A 348 -12.35 -14.57 -6.09
CA GLU A 348 -11.75 -15.00 -7.34
C GLU A 348 -12.70 -15.97 -8.05
N ARG A 349 -12.81 -15.85 -9.38
CA ARG A 349 -13.68 -16.73 -10.18
C ARG A 349 -12.96 -17.45 -11.32
N GLU A 350 -12.35 -16.71 -12.25
CA GLU A 350 -11.76 -17.29 -13.45
C GLU A 350 -10.43 -16.63 -13.82
N LYS A 351 -9.34 -17.42 -13.87
CA LYS A 351 -8.04 -16.99 -14.41
C LYS A 351 -7.49 -15.72 -13.73
N ARG A 352 -7.56 -15.64 -12.40
CA ARG A 352 -7.13 -14.48 -11.60
C ARG A 352 -7.90 -13.21 -11.95
N SER A 353 -9.23 -13.32 -11.94
CA SER A 353 -10.16 -12.18 -11.92
C SER A 353 -10.88 -12.12 -10.59
N GLN A 354 -10.91 -10.94 -9.99
CA GLN A 354 -11.69 -10.65 -8.79
C GLN A 354 -13.06 -10.13 -9.19
N HIS A 355 -14.10 -10.63 -8.53
CA HIS A 355 -15.50 -10.27 -8.77
C HIS A 355 -16.13 -9.81 -7.45
N TYR A 356 -17.02 -8.83 -7.54
CA TYR A 356 -17.88 -8.44 -6.44
C TYR A 356 -19.09 -9.36 -6.36
N HIS A 357 -19.35 -9.86 -5.15
CA HIS A 357 -20.49 -10.70 -4.82
C HIS A 357 -21.27 -10.08 -3.66
N ILE A 358 -22.57 -9.89 -3.82
CA ILE A 358 -23.45 -9.33 -2.81
C ILE A 358 -23.91 -10.43 -1.85
N GLY A 359 -23.61 -10.23 -0.56
CA GLY A 359 -24.04 -11.04 0.57
C GLY A 359 -24.90 -10.19 1.51
N ILE A 360 -26.17 -10.57 1.68
CA ILE A 360 -27.12 -9.96 2.60
C ILE A 360 -27.56 -11.09 3.53
N ASP A 361 -27.09 -11.10 4.77
CA ASP A 361 -27.52 -12.13 5.73
C ASP A 361 -28.99 -11.98 6.16
N GLU A 362 -29.47 -12.94 6.95
CA GLU A 362 -30.85 -12.99 7.43
C GLU A 362 -31.18 -11.87 8.43
N GLU A 363 -30.19 -11.35 9.17
CA GLU A 363 -30.39 -10.22 10.10
C GLU A 363 -30.61 -8.91 9.33
N HIS A 364 -29.95 -8.76 8.17
CA HIS A 364 -30.05 -7.60 7.27
C HIS A 364 -31.02 -7.82 6.10
N ALA A 365 -31.93 -8.80 6.20
CA ALA A 365 -32.85 -9.17 5.12
C ALA A 365 -33.67 -7.99 4.57
N MET A 366 -33.48 -7.70 3.28
CA MET A 366 -34.07 -6.55 2.61
C MET A 366 -35.57 -6.75 2.36
N LYS A 367 -36.38 -5.78 2.77
CA LYS A 367 -37.80 -5.68 2.39
C LYS A 367 -37.92 -4.87 1.11
N LYS A 368 -39.03 -5.02 0.39
CA LYS A 368 -39.27 -4.26 -0.84
C LYS A 368 -39.22 -2.75 -0.54
N GLY A 369 -38.40 -2.01 -1.29
CA GLY A 369 -38.12 -0.59 -1.07
C GLY A 369 -36.98 -0.29 -0.09
N THR A 370 -36.40 -1.30 0.57
CA THR A 370 -35.18 -1.12 1.37
C THR A 370 -33.99 -0.82 0.46
N THR A 371 -33.20 0.18 0.85
CA THR A 371 -31.94 0.56 0.22
C THR A 371 -30.80 0.38 1.21
N VAL A 372 -29.67 -0.19 0.79
CA VAL A 372 -28.44 -0.31 1.58
C VAL A 372 -27.25 0.19 0.77
N GLU A 373 -26.27 0.84 1.41
CA GLU A 373 -24.99 1.14 0.76
C GLU A 373 -24.20 -0.16 0.57
N LEU A 374 -23.54 -0.33 -0.58
CA LEU A 374 -22.70 -1.48 -0.88
C LEU A 374 -21.31 -1.27 -0.31
N LEU A 375 -20.98 -2.07 0.71
CA LEU A 375 -19.77 -1.94 1.52
C LEU A 375 -18.93 -3.23 1.47
N VAL A 376 -17.64 -3.06 1.17
CA VAL A 376 -16.64 -4.14 1.08
C VAL A 376 -15.61 -4.00 2.21
N ASP A 377 -14.87 -5.08 2.44
CA ASP A 377 -13.64 -5.08 3.25
C ASP A 377 -12.50 -5.53 2.32
N TYR A 378 -11.66 -4.55 1.93
CA TYR A 378 -10.43 -4.70 1.15
C TYR A 378 -9.25 -5.27 1.99
N LYS A 379 -9.49 -5.74 3.22
CA LYS A 379 -8.53 -6.37 4.13
C LYS A 379 -7.32 -5.47 4.46
N GLY A 380 -6.18 -6.07 4.78
CA GLY A 380 -4.97 -5.37 5.24
C GLY A 380 -4.20 -4.62 4.13
N GLY A 381 -4.29 -5.05 2.87
CA GLY A 381 -3.59 -4.36 1.77
C GLY A 381 -4.04 -2.90 1.59
N TYR A 382 -5.32 -2.62 1.85
CA TYR A 382 -5.88 -1.26 1.79
C TYR A 382 -5.58 -0.41 3.04
N GLU A 383 -4.93 -0.95 4.08
CA GLU A 383 -4.77 -0.23 5.36
C GLU A 383 -4.00 1.09 5.19
N ILE A 384 -2.97 1.10 4.33
CA ILE A 384 -2.18 2.30 4.01
C ILE A 384 -3.08 3.42 3.45
N ASN A 385 -4.08 3.08 2.63
CA ASN A 385 -5.04 4.05 2.11
C ASN A 385 -5.99 4.57 3.20
N ARG A 386 -6.45 3.67 4.10
CA ARG A 386 -7.24 4.08 5.29
C ARG A 386 -6.43 5.06 6.16
N GLU A 387 -5.13 4.80 6.34
CA GLU A 387 -4.21 5.64 7.13
C GLU A 387 -4.04 7.03 6.52
N ARG A 388 -3.82 7.12 5.21
CA ARG A 388 -3.75 8.40 4.47
C ARG A 388 -5.07 9.17 4.51
N LYS A 389 -6.20 8.48 4.48
CA LYS A 389 -7.55 9.09 4.61
C LYS A 389 -7.94 9.42 6.07
N GLY A 390 -7.16 9.00 7.06
CA GLY A 390 -7.36 9.36 8.48
C GLY A 390 -8.22 8.40 9.31
N TYR A 391 -8.62 7.25 8.76
CA TYR A 391 -9.49 6.27 9.43
C TYR A 391 -8.88 4.86 9.51
N GLY A 392 -7.58 4.72 9.28
CA GLY A 392 -6.84 3.48 9.49
C GLY A 392 -6.62 3.16 10.96
N LYS A 393 -6.22 1.92 11.27
CA LYS A 393 -6.00 1.44 12.66
C LYS A 393 -5.04 2.34 13.43
N ARG A 394 -3.99 2.81 12.75
CA ARG A 394 -2.98 3.72 13.34
C ARG A 394 -3.54 5.12 13.61
N ASN A 395 -4.52 5.62 12.88
CA ASN A 395 -5.19 6.87 13.26
C ASN A 395 -6.05 6.68 14.51
N LEU A 396 -6.79 5.55 14.59
CA LEU A 396 -7.70 5.23 15.69
C LEU A 396 -6.98 4.93 17.03
N HIS A 397 -5.70 4.55 16.99
CA HIS A 397 -4.93 4.17 18.18
C HIS A 397 -3.74 5.09 18.49
N ASP A 398 -3.04 5.57 17.46
CA ASP A 398 -1.77 6.31 17.62
C ASP A 398 -1.89 7.80 17.24
N PHE A 399 -3.09 8.28 16.87
CA PHE A 399 -3.39 9.66 16.45
C PHE A 399 -2.54 10.17 15.26
N LEU A 400 -2.15 9.25 14.36
CA LEU A 400 -1.13 9.45 13.32
C LEU A 400 -1.47 10.40 12.16
N GLY A 401 -2.59 11.14 12.21
CA GLY A 401 -3.00 12.14 11.21
C GLY A 401 -3.36 11.59 9.81
N SER A 402 -4.28 12.26 9.11
CA SER A 402 -4.55 12.02 7.68
C SER A 402 -3.58 12.81 6.80
N ASP A 403 -3.64 12.71 5.47
CA ASP A 403 -2.81 13.53 4.57
C ASP A 403 -3.21 15.02 4.57
N GLN A 404 -4.29 15.39 5.28
CA GLN A 404 -4.62 16.78 5.61
C GLN A 404 -3.75 17.34 6.75
N ASP A 405 -3.14 16.47 7.57
CA ASP A 405 -2.06 16.88 8.46
C ASP A 405 -0.72 16.84 7.70
N ASP A 406 -0.06 18.00 7.64
CA ASP A 406 1.23 18.17 6.96
C ASP A 406 2.33 17.28 7.57
N ALA A 407 2.33 17.06 8.89
CA ALA A 407 3.36 16.26 9.55
C ALA A 407 3.22 14.77 9.17
N ALA A 408 2.00 14.23 9.30
CA ALA A 408 1.66 12.89 8.88
C ALA A 408 1.88 12.65 7.38
N ARG A 409 1.45 13.59 6.52
CA ARG A 409 1.67 13.52 5.07
C ARG A 409 3.16 13.49 4.73
N LEU A 410 3.95 14.39 5.31
CA LEU A 410 5.38 14.46 5.06
C LEU A 410 6.09 13.18 5.50
N GLN A 411 5.77 12.66 6.69
CA GLN A 411 6.35 11.42 7.20
C GLN A 411 6.03 10.23 6.29
N ARG A 412 4.78 10.07 5.86
CA ARG A 412 4.43 9.03 4.88
C ARG A 412 5.15 9.24 3.54
N ASN A 413 5.25 10.46 3.05
CA ASN A 413 5.99 10.75 1.81
C ASN A 413 7.52 10.53 1.94
N PHE A 414 8.08 10.59 3.15
CA PHE A 414 9.45 10.15 3.41
C PHE A 414 9.57 8.62 3.34
N GLU A 415 8.72 7.89 4.08
CA GLU A 415 8.68 6.41 4.06
C GLU A 415 8.51 5.88 2.62
N ASN A 416 7.66 6.53 1.82
CA ASN A 416 7.44 6.20 0.41
C ASN A 416 8.68 6.43 -0.46
N ARG A 417 9.46 7.50 -0.23
CA ARG A 417 10.72 7.74 -0.94
C ARG A 417 11.81 6.76 -0.52
N GLU A 418 11.86 6.35 0.75
CA GLU A 418 12.80 5.33 1.23
C GLU A 418 12.49 3.96 0.64
N MET A 419 11.21 3.60 0.54
CA MET A 419 10.75 2.40 -0.17
C MET A 419 11.20 2.42 -1.63
N VAL A 420 10.93 3.50 -2.37
CA VAL A 420 11.34 3.64 -3.79
C VAL A 420 12.86 3.66 -3.97
N GLU A 421 13.63 4.28 -3.07
CA GLU A 421 15.10 4.19 -3.08
C GLU A 421 15.58 2.74 -2.84
N GLY A 422 14.92 2.02 -1.93
CA GLY A 422 15.17 0.59 -1.68
C GLY A 422 14.89 -0.29 -2.89
N ASP A 423 13.71 -0.15 -3.50
CA ASP A 423 13.32 -0.90 -4.70
C ASP A 423 14.32 -0.67 -5.83
N ILE A 424 14.63 0.61 -6.12
CA ILE A 424 15.60 1.02 -7.15
C ILE A 424 16.98 0.42 -6.89
N GLU A 425 17.43 0.38 -5.63
CA GLU A 425 18.70 -0.23 -5.24
C GLU A 425 18.70 -1.77 -5.39
N THR A 426 17.55 -2.44 -5.31
CA THR A 426 17.47 -3.91 -5.52
C THR A 426 17.33 -4.37 -6.97
N LEU A 427 16.81 -3.54 -7.90
CA LEU A 427 16.58 -3.92 -9.30
C LEU A 427 17.83 -4.46 -10.01
N HIS A 428 17.68 -5.48 -10.85
CA HIS A 428 18.70 -5.85 -11.85
C HIS A 428 18.66 -4.91 -13.06
N ILE A 429 19.71 -4.90 -13.88
CA ILE A 429 19.81 -4.00 -15.04
C ILE A 429 18.66 -4.19 -16.06
N SER A 430 18.17 -5.41 -16.26
CA SER A 430 17.01 -5.68 -17.12
C SER A 430 15.71 -5.14 -16.53
N GLU A 431 15.49 -5.32 -15.23
CA GLU A 431 14.29 -4.84 -14.54
C GLU A 431 14.29 -3.30 -14.45
N MET A 432 15.47 -2.68 -14.31
CA MET A 432 15.66 -1.24 -14.45
C MET A 432 15.32 -0.76 -15.86
N PHE A 433 15.72 -1.49 -16.90
CA PHE A 433 15.37 -1.16 -18.28
C PHE A 433 13.85 -1.22 -18.49
N ASP A 434 13.21 -2.32 -18.10
CA ASP A 434 11.76 -2.51 -18.23
C ASP A 434 10.97 -1.44 -17.45
N LEU A 435 11.44 -1.08 -16.24
CA LEU A 435 10.89 0.02 -15.44
C LEU A 435 11.03 1.36 -16.17
N VAL A 436 12.22 1.70 -16.67
CA VAL A 436 12.48 2.99 -17.32
C VAL A 436 11.73 3.11 -18.64
N GLU A 437 11.61 2.04 -19.42
CA GLU A 437 10.77 1.98 -20.62
C GLU A 437 9.30 2.23 -20.25
N PHE A 438 8.76 1.54 -19.24
CA PHE A 438 7.41 1.78 -18.73
C PHE A 438 7.21 3.24 -18.27
N LEU A 439 8.14 3.78 -17.48
CA LEU A 439 8.07 5.13 -16.95
C LEU A 439 8.12 6.20 -18.05
N VAL A 440 8.90 5.99 -19.11
CA VAL A 440 8.94 6.91 -20.26
C VAL A 440 7.71 6.78 -21.14
N GLU A 441 7.36 5.55 -21.57
CA GLU A 441 6.29 5.36 -22.54
C GLU A 441 4.89 5.55 -21.96
N LYS A 442 4.62 5.00 -20.77
CA LYS A 442 3.25 4.94 -20.21
C LYS A 442 2.94 6.13 -19.33
N ILE A 443 3.95 6.76 -18.71
CA ILE A 443 3.77 7.93 -17.83
C ILE A 443 4.34 9.19 -18.48
N GLY A 444 5.66 9.24 -18.71
CA GLY A 444 6.39 10.45 -19.09
C GLY A 444 5.95 11.09 -20.40
N GLY A 445 5.81 10.30 -21.46
CA GLY A 445 5.36 10.76 -22.78
C GLY A 445 3.99 11.45 -22.73
N PRO A 446 2.91 10.73 -22.38
CA PRO A 446 1.56 11.31 -22.31
C PRO A 446 1.45 12.47 -21.29
N LEU A 447 2.22 12.44 -20.20
CA LEU A 447 2.27 13.53 -19.23
C LEU A 447 2.94 14.78 -19.80
N ASN A 448 4.06 14.63 -20.51
CA ASN A 448 4.75 15.72 -21.21
C ASN A 448 3.87 16.31 -22.33
N GLU A 449 3.08 15.49 -23.03
CA GLU A 449 2.11 15.94 -24.03
C GLU A 449 1.01 16.82 -23.41
N ARG A 450 0.36 16.36 -22.33
CA ARG A 450 -0.65 17.16 -21.60
C ARG A 450 -0.07 18.47 -21.07
N ILE A 451 1.10 18.42 -20.45
CA ILE A 451 1.77 19.61 -19.93
C ILE A 451 2.12 20.57 -21.06
N THR A 452 2.64 20.08 -22.18
CA THR A 452 3.09 20.95 -23.29
C THR A 452 1.91 21.54 -24.06
N GLY A 453 0.87 20.76 -24.35
CA GLY A 453 -0.34 21.26 -25.03
C GLY A 453 -0.98 22.45 -24.33
N HIS A 454 -1.01 22.44 -22.99
CA HIS A 454 -1.50 23.56 -22.18
C HIS A 454 -0.70 24.86 -22.37
N PHE A 455 0.62 24.78 -22.55
CA PHE A 455 1.47 25.97 -22.78
C PHE A 455 1.49 26.43 -24.24
N SER A 456 1.23 25.55 -25.20
CA SER A 456 1.20 25.90 -26.63
C SER A 456 -0.01 26.74 -27.04
N GLY A 457 -1.06 26.81 -26.22
CA GLY A 457 -2.32 27.50 -26.56
C GLY A 457 -3.20 26.74 -27.58
N ASP A 458 -2.62 25.84 -28.37
CA ASP A 458 -3.27 24.91 -29.30
C ASP A 458 -4.11 23.80 -28.60
N ALA A 459 -4.27 23.85 -27.28
CA ALA A 459 -5.12 22.93 -26.54
C ALA A 459 -6.59 23.13 -26.93
N ASP A 460 -7.05 22.34 -27.90
CA ASP A 460 -8.45 22.17 -28.23
C ASP A 460 -9.24 21.91 -26.95
N SER A 461 -10.29 22.70 -26.71
CA SER A 461 -10.95 22.86 -25.39
C SER A 461 -11.55 21.58 -24.77
N SER A 462 -11.50 20.47 -25.51
CA SER A 462 -11.86 19.12 -25.12
C SER A 462 -10.80 18.39 -24.28
N VAL A 463 -9.53 18.76 -24.38
CA VAL A 463 -8.45 18.17 -23.57
C VAL A 463 -8.40 18.88 -22.22
N GLY A 464 -8.84 18.20 -21.16
CA GLY A 464 -8.85 18.75 -19.81
C GLY A 464 -7.49 19.33 -19.40
N GLY A 465 -7.49 20.58 -18.91
CA GLY A 465 -6.26 21.30 -18.58
C GLY A 465 -5.42 20.63 -17.47
N ILE A 466 -4.15 21.05 -17.36
CA ILE A 466 -3.20 20.50 -16.37
C ILE A 466 -3.84 20.45 -14.98
N ARG A 467 -3.88 19.24 -14.40
CA ARG A 467 -4.26 19.05 -12.99
C ARG A 467 -3.04 19.34 -12.10
N PRO A 468 -3.24 19.79 -10.85
CA PRO A 468 -2.16 19.88 -9.86
C PRO A 468 -1.30 18.60 -9.77
N LEU A 469 -1.96 17.43 -9.77
CA LEU A 469 -1.32 16.12 -9.73
C LEU A 469 -0.44 15.79 -10.95
N ASP A 470 -0.74 16.35 -12.14
CA ASP A 470 0.13 16.14 -13.31
C ASP A 470 1.52 16.78 -13.09
N LEU A 471 1.60 17.89 -12.35
CA LEU A 471 2.88 18.52 -12.00
C LEU A 471 3.62 17.77 -10.89
N VAL A 472 2.90 17.25 -9.88
CA VAL A 472 3.46 16.39 -8.83
C VAL A 472 4.05 15.12 -9.45
N ALA A 473 3.27 14.41 -10.25
CA ALA A 473 3.72 13.23 -10.98
C ALA A 473 4.94 13.54 -11.86
N ARG A 474 4.96 14.70 -12.53
CA ARG A 474 6.09 15.08 -13.38
C ARG A 474 7.37 15.34 -12.59
N ARG A 475 7.29 15.92 -11.40
CA ARG A 475 8.44 16.12 -10.49
C ARG A 475 8.92 14.80 -9.90
N ARG A 476 8.01 13.96 -9.39
CA ARG A 476 8.35 12.63 -8.84
C ARG A 476 8.99 11.73 -9.88
N LEU A 477 8.48 11.74 -11.12
CA LEU A 477 9.07 11.02 -12.25
C LEU A 477 10.51 11.49 -12.57
N HIS A 478 10.78 12.80 -12.46
CA HIS A 478 12.14 13.33 -12.60
C HIS A 478 13.04 12.87 -11.46
N TRP A 479 12.59 12.94 -10.20
CA TRP A 479 13.33 12.47 -9.03
C TRP A 479 13.65 10.97 -9.12
N VAL A 480 12.67 10.13 -9.50
CA VAL A 480 12.87 8.69 -9.78
C VAL A 480 13.94 8.50 -10.88
N GLY A 481 13.87 9.26 -11.97
CA GLY A 481 14.88 9.24 -13.03
C GLY A 481 16.29 9.57 -12.53
N GLU A 482 16.43 10.49 -11.56
CA GLU A 482 17.72 10.77 -10.92
C GLU A 482 18.20 9.62 -10.01
N ARG A 483 17.31 9.03 -9.20
CA ARG A 483 17.64 7.85 -8.38
C ARG A 483 18.13 6.69 -9.25
N CYS A 484 17.44 6.39 -10.36
CA CYS A 484 17.86 5.39 -11.34
C CYS A 484 19.22 5.73 -11.98
N ALA A 485 19.46 7.00 -12.31
CA ALA A 485 20.73 7.46 -12.89
C ALA A 485 21.93 7.26 -11.94
N LEU A 486 21.75 7.41 -10.63
CA LEU A 486 22.78 7.14 -9.62
C LEU A 486 23.24 5.67 -9.58
N LYS A 487 22.44 4.74 -10.13
CA LYS A 487 22.77 3.30 -10.17
C LYS A 487 23.56 2.89 -11.42
N LEU A 488 23.51 3.67 -12.51
CA LEU A 488 24.24 3.36 -13.76
C LEU A 488 25.75 3.13 -13.57
N PRO A 489 26.49 3.86 -12.70
CA PRO A 489 27.90 3.58 -12.45
C PRO A 489 28.16 2.20 -11.84
N LYS A 490 27.24 1.68 -11.00
CA LYS A 490 27.34 0.33 -10.44
C LYS A 490 27.20 -0.71 -11.55
N TYR A 491 26.18 -0.57 -12.40
CA TYR A 491 25.98 -1.46 -13.55
C TYR A 491 27.15 -1.42 -14.57
N LYS A 492 27.79 -0.25 -14.78
CA LYS A 492 29.03 -0.18 -15.58
C LYS A 492 30.12 -1.05 -15.00
N VAL A 493 30.43 -0.87 -13.72
CA VAL A 493 31.45 -1.66 -13.01
C VAL A 493 31.11 -3.16 -13.03
N GLU A 494 29.85 -3.53 -12.84
CA GLU A 494 29.38 -4.92 -12.94
C GLU A 494 29.61 -5.51 -14.33
N VAL A 495 29.20 -4.82 -15.40
CA VAL A 495 29.37 -5.29 -16.79
C VAL A 495 30.85 -5.30 -17.22
N GLU A 496 31.67 -4.37 -16.72
CA GLU A 496 33.11 -4.27 -17.03
C GLU A 496 33.96 -5.29 -16.24
N CYS A 497 33.62 -5.56 -14.97
CA CYS A 497 34.37 -6.49 -14.11
C CYS A 497 33.88 -7.94 -14.16
N ALA A 498 32.73 -8.19 -14.80
CA ALA A 498 32.14 -9.51 -14.93
C ALA A 498 33.11 -10.52 -15.62
N PRO A 499 33.42 -11.66 -14.98
CA PRO A 499 34.51 -12.54 -15.41
C PRO A 499 34.22 -13.20 -16.77
N ALA A 500 35.26 -13.35 -17.59
CA ALA A 500 35.19 -13.84 -18.97
C ALA A 500 34.86 -15.35 -19.13
N THR A 501 33.96 -15.89 -18.32
CA THR A 501 33.36 -17.21 -18.55
C THR A 501 32.40 -17.16 -19.74
N PRO A 502 32.19 -18.26 -20.50
CA PRO A 502 31.35 -18.23 -21.70
C PRO A 502 29.88 -17.81 -21.47
N LEU A 503 29.33 -18.11 -20.29
CA LEU A 503 27.96 -17.74 -19.90
C LEU A 503 27.84 -16.24 -19.63
N VAL A 504 28.71 -15.71 -18.77
CA VAL A 504 28.78 -14.28 -18.44
C VAL A 504 29.16 -13.44 -19.69
N ALA A 505 30.00 -13.98 -20.57
CA ALA A 505 30.35 -13.35 -21.85
C ALA A 505 29.20 -13.36 -22.88
N TRP A 506 28.09 -14.08 -22.63
CA TRP A 506 26.84 -13.96 -23.36
C TRP A 506 25.93 -12.91 -22.71
N GLU A 507 25.76 -12.97 -21.38
CA GLU A 507 24.98 -12.01 -20.59
C GLU A 507 25.49 -10.57 -20.78
N ASN A 508 26.80 -10.33 -20.70
CA ASN A 508 27.40 -9.01 -20.93
C ASN A 508 27.11 -8.43 -22.33
N ARG A 509 26.95 -9.28 -23.36
CA ARG A 509 26.55 -8.82 -24.72
C ARG A 509 25.09 -8.39 -24.78
N CYS A 510 24.26 -8.90 -23.89
CA CYS A 510 22.86 -8.49 -23.73
C CYS A 510 22.74 -7.25 -22.84
N TYR A 511 23.59 -7.11 -21.81
CA TYR A 511 23.53 -5.99 -20.86
C TYR A 511 24.11 -4.67 -21.39
N ALA A 512 25.22 -4.68 -22.14
CA ALA A 512 25.81 -3.44 -22.67
C ALA A 512 24.83 -2.61 -23.56
N PRO A 513 24.02 -3.20 -24.45
CA PRO A 513 22.95 -2.47 -25.16
C PRO A 513 21.88 -1.87 -24.24
N LEU A 514 21.45 -2.59 -23.19
CA LEU A 514 20.44 -2.11 -22.23
C LEU A 514 20.99 -0.95 -21.40
N LEU A 515 22.26 -1.04 -20.97
CA LEU A 515 22.94 0.03 -20.24
C LEU A 515 23.01 1.31 -21.07
N LYS A 516 23.39 1.19 -22.36
CA LYS A 516 23.42 2.33 -23.29
C LYS A 516 22.03 2.93 -23.50
N ALA A 517 21.00 2.10 -23.64
CA ALA A 517 19.63 2.57 -23.77
C ALA A 517 19.16 3.31 -22.50
N LEU A 518 19.50 2.82 -21.31
CA LEU A 518 19.25 3.53 -20.04
C LEU A 518 19.94 4.90 -19.99
N GLU A 519 21.21 5.01 -20.43
CA GLU A 519 21.94 6.27 -20.50
C GLU A 519 21.30 7.29 -21.46
N GLU A 520 20.76 6.82 -22.59
CA GLU A 520 20.09 7.66 -23.60
C GLU A 520 18.67 8.06 -23.14
N THR A 521 17.97 7.18 -22.42
CA THR A 521 16.56 7.33 -22.05
C THR A 521 16.32 8.06 -20.73
N LEU A 522 17.12 7.81 -19.68
CA LEU A 522 16.95 8.46 -18.37
C LEU A 522 17.00 10.00 -18.40
N PRO A 523 17.83 10.68 -19.23
CA PRO A 523 17.79 12.12 -19.38
C PRO A 523 16.43 12.68 -19.81
N THR A 524 15.61 11.90 -20.55
CA THR A 524 14.27 12.33 -20.99
C THR A 524 13.26 12.47 -19.84
N LEU A 525 13.52 11.81 -18.70
CA LEU A 525 12.73 11.95 -17.48
C LEU A 525 13.03 13.25 -16.73
N ARG A 526 14.12 13.97 -17.03
CA ARG A 526 14.47 15.23 -16.34
C ARG A 526 13.45 16.33 -16.63
N PHE A 527 13.19 17.20 -15.64
CA PHE A 527 12.18 18.27 -15.75
C PHE A 527 12.70 19.68 -15.53
N ASP A 528 13.82 19.85 -14.82
CA ASP A 528 14.21 21.15 -14.24
C ASP A 528 14.32 22.30 -15.24
N ASP A 529 14.94 22.11 -16.39
CA ASP A 529 15.10 23.21 -17.36
C ASP A 529 13.76 23.65 -17.96
N ALA A 530 12.88 22.69 -18.25
CA ALA A 530 11.52 22.97 -18.70
C ALA A 530 10.67 23.60 -17.59
N MET A 531 10.85 23.16 -16.34
CA MET A 531 10.12 23.69 -15.19
C MET A 531 10.53 25.14 -14.88
N LYS A 532 11.85 25.42 -14.82
CA LYS A 532 12.37 26.79 -14.67
C LYS A 532 11.74 27.70 -15.72
N GLN A 533 11.84 27.35 -17.00
CA GLN A 533 11.29 28.15 -18.11
C GLN A 533 9.78 28.40 -17.98
N LYS A 534 9.00 27.40 -17.57
CA LYS A 534 7.53 27.44 -17.55
C LYS A 534 6.92 27.93 -16.24
N PHE A 535 7.66 27.95 -15.13
CA PHE A 535 7.12 28.22 -13.78
C PHE A 535 6.37 29.55 -13.69
N GLY A 536 6.97 30.65 -14.20
CA GLY A 536 6.37 31.98 -14.15
C GLY A 536 5.05 32.11 -14.93
N ASN A 537 4.76 31.17 -15.84
CA ASN A 537 3.54 31.15 -16.66
C ASN A 537 2.45 30.24 -16.10
N LEU A 538 2.74 29.46 -15.04
CA LEU A 538 1.72 28.66 -14.35
C LEU A 538 0.76 29.57 -13.56
N LYS A 539 -0.49 29.13 -13.43
CA LYS A 539 -1.46 29.68 -12.47
C LYS A 539 -0.94 29.52 -11.04
N GLU A 540 -1.29 30.44 -10.15
CA GLU A 540 -0.81 30.48 -8.77
C GLU A 540 -1.04 29.16 -8.00
N ASN A 541 -2.21 28.53 -8.15
CA ASN A 541 -2.50 27.24 -7.52
C ASN A 541 -1.56 26.13 -8.02
N LEU A 542 -1.21 26.12 -9.30
CA LEU A 542 -0.26 25.16 -9.89
C LEU A 542 1.19 25.46 -9.47
N GLN A 543 1.56 26.75 -9.37
CA GLN A 543 2.85 27.17 -8.80
C GLN A 543 2.98 26.72 -7.34
N GLN A 544 1.91 26.85 -6.55
CA GLN A 544 1.90 26.44 -5.15
C GLN A 544 2.06 24.92 -5.02
N THR A 545 1.30 24.12 -5.80
CA THR A 545 1.42 22.66 -5.80
C THR A 545 2.85 22.18 -6.10
N ILE A 546 3.51 22.70 -7.14
CA ILE A 546 4.88 22.26 -7.48
C ILE A 546 5.90 22.74 -6.43
N LEU A 547 5.69 23.92 -5.83
CA LEU A 547 6.53 24.40 -4.73
C LEU A 547 6.39 23.53 -3.48
N ASP A 548 5.21 22.98 -3.20
CA ASP A 548 5.00 22.10 -2.05
C ASP A 548 5.66 20.73 -2.26
N GLU A 549 5.49 20.09 -3.42
CA GLU A 549 6.21 18.85 -3.76
C GLU A 549 7.74 19.04 -3.72
N LEU A 550 8.26 20.15 -4.26
CA LEU A 550 9.68 20.51 -4.15
C LEU A 550 10.12 20.74 -2.69
N THR A 551 9.26 21.36 -1.87
CA THR A 551 9.52 21.58 -0.44
C THR A 551 9.63 20.24 0.29
N GLU A 552 8.70 19.30 0.05
CA GLU A 552 8.75 17.95 0.64
C GLU A 552 10.02 17.18 0.21
N GLU A 553 10.47 17.34 -1.04
CA GLU A 553 11.71 16.72 -1.55
C GLU A 553 12.99 17.29 -0.91
N LEU A 554 13.05 18.61 -0.68
CA LEU A 554 14.16 19.24 0.05
C LEU A 554 14.18 18.79 1.51
N LEU A 555 13.01 18.71 2.16
CA LEU A 555 12.91 18.21 3.52
C LEU A 555 13.35 16.73 3.60
N TYR A 556 12.97 15.89 2.63
CA TYR A 556 13.43 14.49 2.53
C TYR A 556 14.95 14.38 2.43
N SER A 557 15.57 15.28 1.68
CA SER A 557 17.03 15.35 1.51
C SER A 557 17.76 15.73 2.80
N THR A 558 17.06 16.40 3.73
CA THR A 558 17.62 16.83 5.04
C THR A 558 17.17 15.98 6.24
N ARG A 559 16.33 14.96 6.04
CA ARG A 559 15.66 14.18 7.11
C ARG A 559 16.59 13.58 8.18
N MET A 560 17.84 13.26 7.81
CA MET A 560 18.85 12.73 8.73
C MET A 560 19.36 13.77 9.75
N ALA A 561 19.26 15.06 9.43
CA ALA A 561 19.70 16.17 10.27
C ALA A 561 18.50 17.01 10.82
N LEU A 562 17.37 17.00 10.12
CA LEU A 562 16.09 17.53 10.55
C LEU A 562 15.03 16.41 10.60
N PRO A 563 15.03 15.57 11.67
CA PRO A 563 14.04 14.51 11.82
C PRO A 563 12.63 15.09 11.98
N ASN A 564 11.67 14.51 11.27
CA ASN A 564 10.24 14.86 11.26
C ASN A 564 10.01 16.40 11.27
N PRO A 565 10.46 17.15 10.25
CA PRO A 565 10.67 18.60 10.36
C PRO A 565 9.39 19.46 10.48
N LEU A 566 8.21 18.83 10.42
CA LEU A 566 6.90 19.46 10.65
C LEU A 566 6.14 18.88 11.87
N ASP A 567 6.73 17.93 12.61
CA ASP A 567 6.13 17.29 13.79
C ASP A 567 6.16 18.22 15.01
N GLY A 568 4.98 18.67 15.43
CA GLY A 568 4.78 19.57 16.56
C GLY A 568 5.26 19.02 17.92
N SER A 569 5.52 17.71 18.04
CA SER A 569 6.09 17.12 19.25
C SER A 569 7.64 17.22 19.30
N VAL A 570 8.27 17.53 18.16
CA VAL A 570 9.73 17.69 18.00
C VAL A 570 10.11 19.17 17.81
N TRP A 571 9.27 19.93 17.11
CA TRP A 571 9.51 21.30 16.70
C TRP A 571 8.41 22.24 17.18
N SER A 572 8.75 23.44 17.65
CA SER A 572 7.75 24.47 17.95
C SER A 572 7.09 24.97 16.67
N SER A 573 5.87 25.49 16.78
CA SER A 573 5.12 26.10 15.67
C SER A 573 5.93 27.17 14.91
N VAL A 574 6.70 28.02 15.61
CA VAL A 574 7.68 28.95 14.98
C VAL A 574 8.75 28.23 14.15
N ALA A 575 9.32 27.13 14.64
CA ALA A 575 10.33 26.37 13.90
C ALA A 575 9.73 25.64 12.68
N ILE A 576 8.51 25.12 12.81
CA ILE A 576 7.75 24.53 11.70
C ILE A 576 7.43 25.58 10.63
N GLN A 577 7.00 26.79 11.03
CA GLN A 577 6.71 27.88 10.09
C GLN A 577 8.00 28.35 9.40
N ALA A 578 9.09 28.52 10.15
CA ALA A 578 10.41 28.83 9.58
C ALA A 578 10.88 27.76 8.59
N THR A 579 10.67 26.47 8.91
CA THR A 579 10.98 25.33 8.04
C THR A 579 10.23 25.42 6.72
N ARG A 580 8.89 25.54 6.77
CA ARG A 580 8.05 25.71 5.56
C ARG A 580 8.49 26.92 4.73
N GLU A 581 8.70 28.08 5.36
CA GLU A 581 9.08 29.32 4.65
C GLU A 581 10.47 29.25 4.01
N VAL A 582 11.47 28.70 4.71
CA VAL A 582 12.86 28.61 4.23
C VAL A 582 12.97 27.56 3.12
N ALA A 583 12.42 26.36 3.33
CA ALA A 583 12.45 25.31 2.32
C ALA A 583 11.70 25.73 1.04
N ARG A 584 10.56 26.42 1.15
CA ARG A 584 9.82 26.96 -0.01
C ARG A 584 10.60 28.06 -0.76
N GLU A 585 11.34 28.93 -0.06
CA GLU A 585 12.21 29.93 -0.71
C GLU A 585 13.40 29.28 -1.42
N ILE A 586 13.99 28.23 -0.84
CA ILE A 586 15.06 27.46 -1.48
C ILE A 586 14.50 26.75 -2.72
N ALA A 587 13.39 26.01 -2.61
CA ALA A 587 12.71 25.35 -3.72
C ALA A 587 12.44 26.32 -4.89
N LYS A 588 11.81 27.47 -4.60
CA LYS A 588 11.52 28.52 -5.58
C LYS A 588 12.79 29.08 -6.22
N SER A 589 13.86 29.24 -5.44
CA SER A 589 15.10 29.85 -5.92
C SER A 589 15.98 28.87 -6.69
N VAL A 590 16.00 27.58 -6.35
CA VAL A 590 16.85 26.55 -6.97
C VAL A 590 16.18 25.94 -8.20
N HIS A 591 14.92 25.51 -8.10
CA HIS A 591 14.25 24.73 -9.16
C HIS A 591 13.28 25.53 -10.03
N CYS A 592 12.88 26.75 -9.62
CA CYS A 592 11.84 27.52 -10.32
C CYS A 592 12.31 28.87 -10.88
N SER A 593 13.56 29.28 -10.63
CA SER A 593 14.04 30.62 -10.99
C SER A 593 14.79 30.66 -12.33
N ASN A 594 14.30 31.47 -13.28
CA ASN A 594 14.99 31.81 -14.54
C ASN A 594 15.99 32.97 -14.40
N ALA A 595 16.59 33.17 -13.23
CA ALA A 595 17.52 34.28 -13.04
C ALA A 595 18.74 34.15 -13.98
N SER A 596 18.98 35.16 -14.80
CA SER A 596 20.06 35.17 -15.81
C SER A 596 21.48 35.14 -15.21
N SER A 597 21.60 35.37 -13.91
CA SER A 597 22.84 35.21 -13.15
C SER A 597 22.59 34.39 -11.90
N GLU A 598 23.19 33.21 -11.84
CA GLU A 598 23.14 32.33 -10.68
C GLU A 598 23.80 32.97 -9.44
N LYS A 599 24.88 33.73 -9.62
CA LYS A 599 25.48 34.53 -8.54
C LYS A 599 24.48 35.48 -7.89
N LEU A 600 23.69 36.20 -8.69
CA LEU A 600 22.65 37.10 -8.15
C LEU A 600 21.52 36.31 -7.48
N ARG A 601 21.08 35.20 -8.08
CA ARG A 601 20.07 34.27 -7.52
C ARG A 601 20.45 33.81 -6.11
N LEU A 602 21.67 33.29 -5.94
CA LEU A 602 22.19 32.85 -4.64
C LEU A 602 22.37 34.00 -3.66
N LYS A 603 22.90 35.15 -4.09
CA LYS A 603 23.00 36.34 -3.23
C LYS A 603 21.64 36.80 -2.69
N PHE A 604 20.59 36.82 -3.52
CA PHE A 604 19.25 37.17 -3.08
C PHE A 604 18.65 36.11 -2.14
N LEU A 605 18.88 34.81 -2.41
CA LEU A 605 18.46 33.72 -1.52
C LEU A 605 19.12 33.82 -0.14
N GLY A 606 20.44 34.00 -0.07
CA GLY A 606 21.17 34.17 1.19
C GLY A 606 20.62 35.35 2.00
N VAL A 607 20.40 36.52 1.36
CA VAL A 607 19.79 37.69 2.02
C VAL A 607 18.36 37.40 2.53
N LYS A 608 17.55 36.65 1.79
CA LYS A 608 16.20 36.24 2.24
C LYS A 608 16.27 35.32 3.46
N ILE A 609 17.13 34.31 3.44
CA ILE A 609 17.32 33.34 4.54
C ILE A 609 17.73 34.09 5.81
N LEU A 610 18.73 34.98 5.73
CA LEU A 610 19.19 35.79 6.86
C LEU A 610 18.10 36.72 7.41
N ARG A 611 17.31 37.35 6.54
CA ARG A 611 16.16 38.19 6.94
C ARG A 611 15.04 37.39 7.62
N ARG A 612 14.75 36.17 7.14
CA ARG A 612 13.81 35.26 7.83
C ARG A 612 14.37 34.84 9.20
N GLY A 613 15.66 34.55 9.32
CA GLY A 613 16.31 34.30 10.60
C GLY A 613 16.05 35.40 11.63
N ALA A 614 16.33 36.66 11.25
CA ALA A 614 16.05 37.83 12.10
C ALA A 614 14.56 38.03 12.42
N LYS A 615 13.65 37.78 11.45
CA LYS A 615 12.18 37.78 11.69
C LYS A 615 11.80 36.79 12.78
N TYR A 616 12.25 35.55 12.69
CA TYR A 616 11.88 34.51 13.66
C TYR A 616 12.55 34.68 15.02
N LEU A 617 13.78 35.21 15.07
CA LEU A 617 14.38 35.67 16.33
C LEU A 617 13.49 36.73 17.01
N SER A 618 13.00 37.71 16.25
CA SER A 618 12.10 38.74 16.78
C SER A 618 10.80 38.15 17.33
N LEU A 619 10.23 37.12 16.69
CA LEU A 619 9.02 36.44 17.18
C LEU A 619 9.31 35.68 18.48
N VAL A 620 10.42 34.94 18.56
CA VAL A 620 10.83 34.24 19.80
C VAL A 620 11.08 35.22 20.95
N LYS A 621 11.71 36.37 20.68
CA LYS A 621 11.89 37.44 21.68
C LYS A 621 10.56 38.02 22.13
N GLN A 622 9.68 38.41 21.20
CA GLN A 622 8.35 38.97 21.51
C GLN A 622 7.51 38.00 22.34
N ALA A 623 7.49 36.71 21.99
CA ALA A 623 6.79 35.69 22.76
C ALA A 623 7.44 35.46 24.14
N SER A 624 8.78 35.54 24.25
CA SER A 624 9.47 35.46 25.54
C SER A 624 9.31 36.70 26.43
N GLU A 625 9.01 37.85 25.84
CA GLU A 625 8.85 39.15 26.50
C GLU A 625 7.38 39.52 26.72
N ALA A 626 6.44 38.81 26.09
CA ALA A 626 5.02 38.93 26.33
C ALA A 626 4.72 38.69 27.82
N ASP A 627 4.43 39.78 28.54
CA ASP A 627 3.84 39.71 29.86
C ASP A 627 2.50 38.93 29.79
N ALA A 628 2.00 38.52 30.96
CA ALA A 628 0.74 37.82 31.18
C ALA A 628 -0.50 38.64 30.75
N VAL A 629 -0.64 38.91 29.45
CA VAL A 629 -1.81 39.52 28.84
C VAL A 629 -2.90 38.44 28.72
N PRO A 630 -4.14 38.68 29.20
CA PRO A 630 -5.21 37.70 29.06
C PRO A 630 -5.45 37.39 27.59
N ILE A 631 -5.39 36.10 27.26
CA ILE A 631 -5.32 35.63 25.87
C ILE A 631 -6.64 35.91 25.17
N THR A 632 -6.62 36.80 24.18
CA THR A 632 -7.71 36.99 23.22
C THR A 632 -7.51 36.08 22.01
N GLU A 633 -8.60 35.65 21.38
CA GLU A 633 -8.56 34.61 20.33
C GLU A 633 -7.84 35.05 19.03
N GLU A 634 -7.63 36.35 18.81
CA GLU A 634 -7.23 36.88 17.50
C GLU A 634 -5.71 36.90 17.23
N LEU A 635 -4.85 36.84 18.25
CA LEU A 635 -3.39 36.69 18.11
C LEU A 635 -2.80 36.21 19.45
N ASP A 636 -2.49 34.92 19.55
CA ASP A 636 -1.76 34.33 20.68
C ASP A 636 -0.29 34.14 20.31
N PRO A 637 0.62 35.12 20.54
CA PRO A 637 2.04 34.97 20.28
C PRO A 637 2.71 33.90 21.16
N MET A 638 1.99 33.28 22.12
CA MET A 638 2.48 32.11 22.83
C MET A 638 2.18 30.81 22.11
N ALA A 639 1.12 30.73 21.31
CA ALA A 639 0.86 29.58 20.44
C ALA A 639 2.03 29.31 19.47
N ASP A 640 2.81 30.36 19.14
CA ASP A 640 4.04 30.34 18.33
C ASP A 640 5.25 29.67 19.01
N LEU A 641 5.24 29.50 20.35
CA LEU A 641 6.27 28.77 21.10
C LEU A 641 5.80 27.40 21.60
N LEU A 642 4.52 27.05 21.44
CA LEU A 642 4.02 25.76 21.91
C LEU A 642 4.54 24.59 21.08
N PHE A 643 4.82 23.50 21.78
CA PHE A 643 4.92 22.16 21.22
C PHE A 643 3.55 21.51 21.30
N VAL A 644 3.18 20.74 20.28
CA VAL A 644 2.00 19.87 20.34
C VAL A 644 2.35 18.74 21.31
N SER A 645 1.79 18.81 22.52
CA SER A 645 1.76 17.64 23.38
C SER A 645 0.92 16.58 22.68
N PRO A 646 1.43 15.36 22.41
CA PRO A 646 0.58 14.30 21.93
C PRO A 646 -0.51 14.04 22.98
N GLU A 647 -1.78 14.01 22.58
CA GLU A 647 -2.93 13.75 23.46
C GLU A 647 -3.01 12.27 23.89
N ARG A 648 -1.90 11.74 24.42
CA ARG A 648 -1.82 10.39 24.95
C ARG A 648 -2.49 10.34 26.33
N VAL A 649 -3.72 9.83 26.36
CA VAL A 649 -4.42 9.47 27.60
C VAL A 649 -3.62 8.38 28.32
N ILE A 650 -2.76 8.78 29.27
CA ILE A 650 -1.99 7.84 30.09
C ILE A 650 -2.95 7.04 30.96
N THR A 651 -3.10 5.75 30.67
CA THR A 651 -3.98 4.89 31.45
C THR A 651 -3.42 4.66 32.86
N LYS A 652 -4.31 4.46 33.84
CA LYS A 652 -3.94 4.18 35.23
C LYS A 652 -2.95 3.01 35.38
N ASN A 653 -2.98 2.04 34.46
CA ASN A 653 -2.08 0.89 34.47
C ASN A 653 -0.66 1.23 33.97
N GLN A 654 -0.54 2.16 33.00
CA GLN A 654 0.76 2.68 32.56
C GLN A 654 1.41 3.57 33.62
N LEU A 655 0.61 4.28 34.43
CA LEU A 655 1.12 5.02 35.59
C LEU A 655 1.73 4.08 36.66
N LEU A 656 1.11 2.91 36.86
CA LEU A 656 1.52 1.91 37.87
C LEU A 656 2.72 1.03 37.45
N SER A 657 3.05 0.95 36.15
CA SER A 657 4.27 0.26 35.71
C SER A 657 5.54 1.10 35.93
N LEU A 658 5.42 2.43 35.84
CA LEU A 658 6.51 3.39 36.11
C LEU A 658 6.90 3.42 37.60
N THR A 659 5.97 3.14 38.52
CA THR A 659 6.20 3.15 39.98
C THR A 659 7.00 1.95 40.53
N ASN A 660 7.55 1.08 39.67
CA ASN A 660 8.44 -0.03 40.08
C ASN A 660 9.95 0.34 40.10
N ILE A 661 10.30 1.60 39.84
CA ILE A 661 11.64 2.12 40.12
C ILE A 661 11.73 2.37 41.63
N ASP A 662 12.73 1.78 42.31
CA ASP A 662 12.86 1.95 43.76
C ASP A 662 13.16 3.41 44.15
N GLU A 663 12.66 3.82 45.31
CA GLU A 663 12.65 5.21 45.79
C GLU A 663 14.06 5.82 45.90
N ASN A 664 15.11 5.01 46.07
CA ASN A 664 16.50 5.46 46.09
C ASN A 664 17.08 5.59 44.67
N GLY A 665 16.59 4.79 43.72
CA GLY A 665 17.03 4.80 42.33
C GLY A 665 16.80 6.14 41.63
N VAL A 666 15.70 6.84 41.93
CA VAL A 666 15.41 8.16 41.33
C VAL A 666 16.31 9.26 41.90
N ILE A 667 16.70 9.17 43.18
CA ILE A 667 17.50 10.19 43.88
C ILE A 667 19.00 10.03 43.57
N ASP A 668 19.50 8.79 43.52
CA ASP A 668 20.92 8.48 43.32
C ASP A 668 21.39 8.69 41.86
N ILE A 669 20.46 8.85 40.92
CA ILE A 669 20.72 9.20 39.51
C ILE A 669 21.32 10.60 39.33
N TYR A 670 20.99 11.57 40.20
CA TYR A 670 21.51 12.94 40.11
C TYR A 670 22.82 13.18 40.88
N GLY A 671 23.24 12.23 41.72
CA GLY A 671 24.45 12.34 42.55
C GLY A 671 25.74 11.81 41.89
N LYS A 672 25.63 11.13 40.74
CA LYS A 672 26.75 10.48 40.05
C LYS A 672 26.93 11.05 38.65
N GLN A 673 28.19 11.20 38.21
CA GLN A 673 28.54 11.53 36.83
C GLN A 673 28.18 10.37 35.89
N LEU A 674 26.90 10.26 35.54
CA LEU A 674 26.41 9.39 34.49
C LEU A 674 25.91 10.26 33.33
N ASN A 675 26.34 9.90 32.11
CA ASN A 675 25.81 10.49 30.89
C ASN A 675 24.35 10.08 30.72
N MET A 676 23.46 10.88 31.32
CA MET A 676 22.02 10.66 31.29
C MET A 676 21.45 11.21 29.98
N PRO A 677 20.74 10.41 29.16
CA PRO A 677 19.99 10.94 28.03
C PRO A 677 18.94 11.95 28.53
N TYR A 678 18.88 13.12 27.90
CA TYR A 678 18.14 14.29 28.39
C TYR A 678 16.63 14.01 28.64
N GLY A 679 16.06 13.02 27.96
CA GLY A 679 14.68 12.59 28.12
C GLY A 679 14.31 12.00 29.48
N ALA A 680 15.27 11.39 30.18
CA ALA A 680 15.03 10.93 31.55
C ALA A 680 14.79 12.12 32.49
N ALA A 681 15.60 13.18 32.36
CA ALA A 681 15.43 14.42 33.11
C ALA A 681 14.16 15.20 32.71
N ALA A 682 13.82 15.23 31.42
CA ALA A 682 12.59 15.86 30.93
C ALA A 682 11.33 15.18 31.48
N THR A 683 11.34 13.84 31.54
CA THR A 683 10.23 13.03 32.06
C THR A 683 10.09 13.09 33.58
N LEU A 684 11.19 13.05 34.33
CA LEU A 684 11.17 13.29 35.78
C LEU A 684 10.61 14.68 36.11
N SER A 685 10.92 15.69 35.28
CA SER A 685 10.32 17.03 35.38
C SER A 685 8.82 17.05 35.02
N SER A 686 8.34 16.20 34.10
CA SER A 686 6.91 16.07 33.80
C SER A 686 6.15 15.35 34.92
N TYR A 687 6.77 14.35 35.56
CA TYR A 687 6.22 13.68 36.74
C TYR A 687 6.13 14.64 37.93
N GLN A 688 7.13 15.51 38.11
CA GLN A 688 7.07 16.59 39.10
C GLN A 688 5.91 17.55 38.81
N ALA A 689 5.83 18.10 37.58
CA ALA A 689 4.77 19.02 37.18
C ALA A 689 3.35 18.43 37.36
N PHE A 690 3.13 17.15 37.05
CA PHE A 690 1.86 16.47 37.30
C PHE A 690 1.48 16.43 38.79
N ASN A 691 2.44 16.18 39.68
CA ASN A 691 2.19 16.17 41.12
C ASN A 691 1.92 17.58 41.67
N ASP A 692 2.61 18.59 41.14
CA ASP A 692 2.42 20.00 41.50
C ASP A 692 1.02 20.48 41.06
N SER A 693 0.56 20.13 39.85
CA SER A 693 -0.81 20.40 39.39
C SER A 693 -1.87 19.65 40.21
N ALA A 694 -1.61 18.39 40.62
CA ALA A 694 -2.54 17.64 41.47
C ALA A 694 -2.66 18.22 42.90
N GLU A 695 -1.62 18.88 43.41
CA GLU A 695 -1.65 19.66 44.64
C GLU A 695 -2.49 20.94 44.50
N LEU A 696 -2.28 21.69 43.41
CA LEU A 696 -2.98 22.96 43.16
C LEU A 696 -4.48 22.77 42.86
N CYS A 697 -4.85 21.74 42.09
CA CYS A 697 -6.24 21.48 41.71
C CYS A 697 -7.06 20.72 42.78
N GLY A 698 -6.52 20.47 43.97
CA GLY A 698 -7.22 19.78 45.05
C GLY A 698 -7.60 18.32 44.76
N LEU A 699 -6.99 17.71 43.75
CA LEU A 699 -7.29 16.34 43.33
C LEU A 699 -6.84 15.33 44.40
N THR A 700 -7.66 14.33 44.69
CA THR A 700 -7.41 13.37 45.78
C THR A 700 -6.17 12.51 45.52
N ARG A 701 -5.05 12.93 46.12
CA ARG A 701 -3.76 12.24 46.07
C ARG A 701 -3.87 10.74 46.37
N PHE A 702 -3.22 9.92 45.55
CA PHE A 702 -2.87 8.56 45.96
C PHE A 702 -1.74 8.66 47.00
N ARG A 703 -2.04 8.40 48.27
CA ARG A 703 -1.11 8.66 49.40
C ARG A 703 0.04 7.64 49.46
N ALA A 704 1.19 7.98 48.91
CA ALA A 704 2.49 7.53 49.43
C ALA A 704 2.97 8.56 50.46
N LYS A 705 2.75 8.29 51.75
CA LYS A 705 2.84 9.31 52.80
C LYS A 705 4.28 9.64 53.22
N ASP A 706 5.20 8.68 53.05
CA ASP A 706 6.49 8.69 53.74
C ASP A 706 7.63 9.32 52.92
N LEU A 707 7.41 9.56 51.62
CA LEU A 707 8.40 10.18 50.71
C LEU A 707 8.56 11.70 50.92
N PHE A 708 7.53 12.38 51.43
CA PHE A 708 7.39 13.84 51.37
C PHE A 708 7.73 14.60 52.67
N ASP A 709 7.84 13.92 53.82
CA ASP A 709 8.18 14.61 55.07
C ASP A 709 9.64 15.11 55.11
N LYS A 710 10.50 14.66 54.17
CA LYS A 710 11.88 15.17 54.01
C LYS A 710 12.02 16.36 53.06
N THR A 711 11.20 16.47 52.00
CA THR A 711 11.28 17.61 51.06
C THR A 711 10.72 18.90 51.66
N ARG A 712 9.79 18.79 52.62
CA ARG A 712 9.18 19.93 53.32
C ARG A 712 10.12 20.77 54.19
N VAL A 713 11.28 20.23 54.59
CA VAL A 713 12.17 20.85 55.58
C VAL A 713 13.12 21.91 54.98
N CYS A 714 13.35 21.90 53.67
CA CYS A 714 14.36 22.77 53.03
C CYS A 714 13.84 24.05 52.36
N GLY A 715 12.51 24.26 52.26
CA GLY A 715 11.90 25.49 51.72
C GLY A 715 12.32 25.87 50.28
N LYS A 716 12.91 24.93 49.54
CA LYS A 716 13.51 25.12 48.21
C LYS A 716 13.33 23.86 47.38
N SER A 717 12.89 24.01 46.13
CA SER A 717 12.80 22.91 45.17
C SER A 717 14.17 22.27 44.94
N ILE A 718 14.22 20.94 44.72
CA ILE A 718 15.46 20.23 44.38
C ILE A 718 16.14 20.82 43.13
N VAL A 719 15.35 21.40 42.22
CA VAL A 719 15.85 22.03 40.99
C VAL A 719 16.36 23.46 41.22
N SER A 720 16.16 24.06 42.40
CA SER A 720 16.62 25.42 42.72
C SER A 720 18.11 25.50 43.17
N ARG A 721 18.91 24.48 42.84
CA ARG A 721 20.36 24.42 43.14
C ARG A 721 21.26 24.63 41.91
N LEU A 722 20.68 24.87 40.74
CA LEU A 722 21.41 25.21 39.51
C LEU A 722 21.13 26.68 39.17
N GLU A 723 22.13 27.54 39.38
CA GLU A 723 22.03 29.00 39.24
C GLU A 723 22.15 29.46 37.76
N CYS A 724 21.38 28.87 36.86
CA CYS A 724 21.31 29.25 35.44
C CYS A 724 19.84 29.37 35.00
N GLY A 725 19.48 30.53 34.42
CA GLY A 725 18.08 30.96 34.32
C GLY A 725 17.27 30.47 33.11
N GLY A 726 15.97 30.77 33.15
CA GLY A 726 15.01 30.57 32.05
C GLY A 726 14.38 29.17 32.01
N TRP A 727 13.11 29.05 32.40
CA TRP A 727 12.38 27.77 32.46
C TRP A 727 11.42 27.62 31.27
N MET A 728 11.34 26.42 30.68
CA MET A 728 10.29 26.14 29.69
C MET A 728 8.91 26.02 30.35
N PRO A 729 7.87 26.70 29.85
CA PRO A 729 6.49 26.54 30.30
C PRO A 729 5.94 25.17 29.88
N ARG A 730 5.07 24.56 30.70
CA ARG A 730 4.49 23.21 30.42
C ARG A 730 2.97 23.16 30.34
N CYS A 731 2.27 24.23 30.68
CA CYS A 731 0.86 24.43 30.36
C CYS A 731 0.61 25.92 30.05
N ARG A 732 -0.50 26.20 29.38
CA ARG A 732 -0.92 27.57 29.02
C ARG A 732 -1.09 28.44 30.26
N ASP A 733 -1.65 27.87 31.32
CA ASP A 733 -2.02 28.56 32.55
C ASP A 733 -0.81 29.11 33.30
N SER A 734 0.22 28.29 33.58
CA SER A 734 1.45 28.75 34.24
C SER A 734 2.25 29.77 33.41
N PHE A 735 2.04 29.85 32.09
CA PHE A 735 2.58 30.95 31.30
C PHE A 735 1.73 32.21 31.40
N SER A 736 0.40 32.08 31.28
CA SER A 736 -0.55 33.20 31.45
C SER A 736 -0.58 33.79 32.86
N GLU A 737 0.00 33.11 33.86
CA GLU A 737 0.25 33.63 35.20
C GLU A 737 1.64 34.30 35.35
N GLY A 738 2.47 34.32 34.29
CA GLY A 738 3.80 34.93 34.29
C GLY A 738 4.87 34.17 35.08
N LEU A 739 4.60 32.91 35.48
CA LEU A 739 5.47 32.12 36.36
C LEU A 739 6.69 31.50 35.66
N ALA A 740 6.72 31.50 34.32
CA ALA A 740 7.83 31.02 33.51
C ALA A 740 8.12 31.97 32.34
N LYS A 741 9.40 32.16 32.00
CA LYS A 741 9.84 32.91 30.81
C LYS A 741 10.62 31.99 29.88
N ALA A 742 10.26 31.99 28.60
CA ALA A 742 10.92 31.18 27.59
C ALA A 742 12.42 31.47 27.51
N ASN A 743 13.24 30.44 27.32
CA ASN A 743 14.68 30.62 27.14
C ASN A 743 14.97 30.90 25.65
N VAL A 744 15.13 32.18 25.29
CA VAL A 744 15.39 32.63 23.91
C VAL A 744 16.63 31.93 23.32
N SER A 745 17.73 31.82 24.06
CA SER A 745 18.95 31.13 23.59
C SER A 745 18.67 29.67 23.26
N TRP A 746 17.88 28.97 24.07
CA TRP A 746 17.51 27.58 23.80
C TRP A 746 16.73 27.41 22.50
N TYR A 747 15.72 28.26 22.24
CA TYR A 747 14.95 28.23 20.98
C TYR A 747 15.83 28.60 19.78
N VAL A 748 16.69 29.61 19.92
CA VAL A 748 17.61 30.02 18.85
C VAL A 748 18.58 28.90 18.50
N GLU A 749 19.20 28.27 19.50
CA GLU A 749 20.19 27.20 19.30
C GLU A 749 19.57 25.90 18.76
N ASN A 750 18.43 25.46 19.31
CA ASN A 750 17.94 24.09 19.12
C ASN A 750 16.68 23.98 18.28
N GLN A 751 16.06 25.11 17.89
CA GLN A 751 14.84 25.14 17.07
C GLN A 751 15.04 25.98 15.80
N LEU A 752 15.60 27.19 15.89
CA LEU A 752 15.83 28.04 14.71
C LEU A 752 17.12 27.70 13.96
N LEU A 753 18.28 27.71 14.62
CA LEU A 753 19.57 27.51 13.94
C LEU A 753 19.64 26.21 13.12
N PRO A 754 19.18 25.03 13.61
CA PRO A 754 19.26 23.80 12.84
C PRO A 754 18.45 23.90 11.54
N VAL A 755 17.21 24.43 11.61
CA VAL A 755 16.34 24.65 10.45
C VAL A 755 17.02 25.57 9.43
N PHE A 756 17.47 26.75 9.86
CA PHE A 756 18.08 27.73 8.96
C PHE A 756 19.41 27.25 8.37
N HIS A 757 20.23 26.54 9.15
CA HIS A 757 21.55 26.13 8.71
C HIS A 757 21.52 24.87 7.87
N VAL A 758 20.85 23.80 8.32
CA VAL A 758 20.81 22.53 7.60
C VAL A 758 20.12 22.69 6.24
N LEU A 759 18.99 23.40 6.16
CA LEU A 759 18.34 23.65 4.87
C LEU A 759 19.24 24.46 3.94
N ALA A 760 19.91 25.51 4.44
CA ALA A 760 20.79 26.32 3.62
C ALA A 760 22.04 25.56 3.16
N SER A 761 22.67 24.76 4.02
CA SER A 761 23.94 24.09 3.70
C SER A 761 23.78 22.78 2.93
N ALA A 762 22.67 22.05 3.11
CA ALA A 762 22.43 20.78 2.44
C ALA A 762 21.66 20.92 1.10
N CYS A 763 20.78 21.93 0.97
CA CYS A 763 19.89 22.07 -0.20
C CYS A 763 20.34 23.14 -1.21
N VAL A 764 21.44 23.87 -0.94
CA VAL A 764 21.95 24.92 -1.81
C VAL A 764 23.44 24.73 -2.02
N ASP A 765 23.84 24.53 -3.27
CA ASP A 765 25.23 24.68 -3.67
C ASP A 765 25.60 26.17 -3.69
N TRP A 766 26.48 26.57 -2.78
CA TRP A 766 27.00 27.94 -2.68
C TRP A 766 28.31 28.14 -3.47
N SER A 767 28.87 27.09 -4.09
CA SER A 767 30.20 27.08 -4.72
C SER A 767 30.23 27.55 -6.19
N VAL A 768 29.36 28.49 -6.55
CA VAL A 768 29.20 28.91 -7.94
C VAL A 768 30.30 29.90 -8.38
N GLY A 769 31.27 29.36 -9.14
CA GLY A 769 32.39 30.09 -9.76
C GLY A 769 33.64 30.19 -8.88
N ASP A 770 34.57 31.07 -9.24
CA ASP A 770 35.86 31.26 -8.52
C ASP A 770 35.73 31.93 -7.13
N MET A 771 34.54 31.91 -6.53
CA MET A 771 34.22 32.67 -5.32
C MET A 771 34.02 31.78 -4.12
N VAL A 772 34.64 32.17 -3.01
CA VAL A 772 34.45 31.52 -1.72
C VAL A 772 32.99 31.66 -1.31
N GLY A 773 32.30 30.53 -1.06
CA GLY A 773 30.85 30.49 -0.80
C GLY A 773 30.39 31.40 0.36
N ASP A 774 31.32 31.71 1.28
CA ASP A 774 31.17 32.71 2.35
C ASP A 774 30.68 34.08 1.87
N GLU A 775 30.78 34.45 0.57
CA GLU A 775 30.19 35.69 0.03
C GLU A 775 28.66 35.76 0.22
N PHE A 776 27.93 34.65 0.09
CA PHE A 776 26.46 34.65 0.05
C PHE A 776 25.85 34.22 1.38
N TYR A 777 26.35 33.12 1.94
CA TYR A 777 25.83 32.50 3.15
C TYR A 777 26.98 31.80 3.89
N SER A 778 27.00 31.88 5.21
CA SER A 778 27.92 31.12 6.07
C SER A 778 27.27 30.91 7.45
N LEU A 779 27.85 30.01 8.26
CA LEU A 779 27.38 29.79 9.64
C LEU A 779 27.49 31.08 10.47
N GLU A 780 28.59 31.82 10.32
CA GLU A 780 28.85 33.10 10.99
C GLU A 780 27.77 34.14 10.64
N LYS A 781 27.31 34.18 9.38
CA LYS A 781 26.26 35.09 8.94
C LYS A 781 24.90 34.76 9.55
N ILE A 782 24.51 33.48 9.59
CA ILE A 782 23.22 33.09 10.20
C ILE A 782 23.26 33.22 11.72
N CYS A 783 24.37 32.84 12.38
CA CYS A 783 24.57 33.06 13.81
C CYS A 783 24.45 34.56 14.15
N LYS A 784 25.09 35.45 13.37
CA LYS A 784 24.94 36.90 13.53
C LYS A 784 23.49 37.38 13.33
N ALA A 785 22.76 36.84 12.34
CA ALA A 785 21.36 37.19 12.10
C ALA A 785 20.40 36.65 13.19
N LEU A 786 20.83 35.63 13.94
CA LEU A 786 20.13 35.02 15.06
C LEU A 786 20.64 35.54 16.43
N GLU A 787 21.54 36.53 16.45
CA GLU A 787 22.22 37.04 17.67
C GLU A 787 22.90 35.94 18.52
N LEU A 788 23.36 34.88 17.86
CA LEU A 788 24.01 33.73 18.49
C LEU A 788 25.52 33.79 18.29
N ASP A 789 26.28 33.39 19.32
CA ASP A 789 27.72 33.18 19.19
C ASP A 789 28.04 32.00 18.24
N VAL A 790 29.12 32.11 17.47
CA VAL A 790 29.48 31.11 16.46
C VAL A 790 29.97 29.80 17.09
N VAL A 791 30.61 29.85 18.26
CA VAL A 791 31.02 28.63 19.00
C VAL A 791 29.79 27.95 19.59
N ALA A 792 28.86 28.71 20.16
CA ALA A 792 27.55 28.20 20.60
C ALA A 792 26.77 27.56 19.45
N GLY A 793 26.73 28.20 18.28
CA GLY A 793 26.08 27.67 17.07
C GLY A 793 26.71 26.38 16.55
N LYS A 794 28.06 26.30 16.51
CA LYS A 794 28.78 25.05 16.19
C LYS A 794 28.46 23.95 17.21
N GLY A 795 28.41 24.30 18.50
CA GLY A 795 28.01 23.39 19.57
C GLY A 795 26.57 22.88 19.40
N ALA A 796 25.63 23.74 19.02
CA ALA A 796 24.24 23.37 18.80
C ALA A 796 24.06 22.43 17.60
N LEU A 797 24.72 22.72 16.47
CA LEU A 797 24.68 21.85 15.29
C LEU A 797 25.30 20.46 15.55
N LEU A 798 26.36 20.38 16.35
CA LEU A 798 26.96 19.11 16.78
C LEU A 798 26.05 18.29 17.73
N ARG A 799 25.14 18.93 18.47
CA ARG A 799 24.09 18.24 19.26
C ARG A 799 22.95 17.72 18.39
N GLY A 800 22.77 18.29 17.19
CA GLY A 800 21.65 17.99 16.28
C GLY A 800 20.31 18.51 16.80
N ALA A 801 19.22 18.08 16.15
CA ALA A 801 17.87 18.38 16.59
C ALA A 801 17.57 17.72 17.96
N ILE A 802 17.51 18.52 19.02
CA ILE A 802 17.20 18.02 20.37
C ILE A 802 15.70 17.82 20.51
N LYS A 803 15.21 16.61 20.22
CA LYS A 803 13.82 16.21 20.55
C LYS A 803 13.60 16.39 22.06
N PRO A 804 12.57 17.15 22.50
CA PRO A 804 12.11 17.14 23.88
C PRO A 804 11.65 15.70 24.19
N SER A 805 12.48 14.94 24.90
CA SER A 805 12.31 13.49 24.94
C SER A 805 11.39 13.09 26.09
N TRP A 806 10.10 13.01 25.76
CA TRP A 806 9.11 12.27 26.54
C TRP A 806 9.53 10.78 26.58
N VAL A 807 9.38 10.12 27.73
CA VAL A 807 9.54 8.65 27.78
C VAL A 807 8.48 8.00 26.90
N ASP A 808 8.93 7.27 25.88
CA ASP A 808 8.07 6.42 25.07
C ASP A 808 7.57 5.24 25.92
N ILE A 809 6.35 5.39 26.43
CA ILE A 809 5.61 4.29 27.06
C ILE A 809 5.10 3.40 25.94
N GLU A 810 5.64 2.18 25.81
CA GLU A 810 5.14 1.20 24.84
C GLU A 810 3.63 0.96 25.04
N PRO A 811 2.84 0.89 23.94
CA PRO A 811 1.42 0.56 24.03
C PRO A 811 1.27 -0.90 24.49
N VAL A 812 0.93 -1.08 25.76
CA VAL A 812 0.57 -2.39 26.31
C VAL A 812 -0.68 -2.87 25.57
N SER A 813 -0.52 -3.90 24.73
CA SER A 813 -1.63 -4.46 23.96
C SER A 813 -2.80 -4.82 24.88
N PRO A 814 -4.06 -4.51 24.50
CA PRO A 814 -5.20 -4.76 25.37
C PRO A 814 -5.28 -6.24 25.71
N SER A 815 -5.04 -6.57 26.99
CA SER A 815 -5.19 -7.94 27.46
C SER A 815 -6.67 -8.31 27.44
N ASN A 816 -7.06 -9.23 26.55
CA ASN A 816 -8.39 -9.83 26.54
C ASN A 816 -8.63 -10.61 27.84
N SER A 817 -9.06 -9.91 28.89
CA SER A 817 -9.44 -10.49 30.17
C SER A 817 -10.84 -11.12 30.04
N PRO A 818 -10.98 -12.45 30.24
CA PRO A 818 -12.29 -13.08 30.23
C PRO A 818 -13.10 -12.69 31.46
N THR A 819 -14.43 -12.76 31.31
CA THR A 819 -15.43 -12.29 32.27
C THR A 819 -15.27 -12.86 33.68
N SER A 820 -15.35 -11.98 34.67
CA SER A 820 -15.30 -12.35 36.09
C SER A 820 -16.59 -13.05 36.51
N LYS A 821 -16.55 -14.37 36.70
CA LYS A 821 -17.52 -15.10 37.51
C LYS A 821 -16.90 -15.52 38.85
N SER A 822 -17.60 -15.17 39.91
CA SER A 822 -17.19 -15.40 41.28
C SER A 822 -17.12 -16.89 41.65
N LYS A 823 -16.15 -17.27 42.48
CA LYS A 823 -16.31 -18.38 43.43
C LYS A 823 -15.33 -18.31 44.59
N ARG A 824 -15.88 -18.32 45.82
CA ARG A 824 -15.15 -18.56 47.07
C ARG A 824 -14.58 -19.98 47.04
N GLY A 825 -13.32 -20.15 47.45
CA GLY A 825 -12.70 -21.47 47.68
C GLY A 825 -11.38 -21.34 48.45
N LYS A 826 -11.32 -21.87 49.68
CA LYS A 826 -10.24 -21.60 50.64
C LYS A 826 -9.27 -22.79 50.70
N LYS A 827 -7.96 -22.53 50.58
CA LYS A 827 -6.81 -23.36 51.03
C LYS A 827 -6.79 -24.88 50.70
N ARG A 828 -5.72 -25.31 50.03
CA ARG A 828 -4.74 -26.25 50.63
C ARG A 828 -3.34 -26.09 50.00
N ARG A 829 -2.30 -26.30 50.81
CA ARG A 829 -0.87 -26.27 50.40
C ARG A 829 -0.50 -27.61 49.74
N GLY A 830 0.39 -27.61 48.75
CA GLY A 830 1.05 -28.81 48.26
C GLY A 830 2.05 -28.54 47.12
N GLY A 831 3.31 -28.96 47.30
CA GLY A 831 4.30 -29.22 46.25
C GLY A 831 4.60 -28.13 45.22
N SER A 832 5.64 -27.31 45.47
CA SER A 832 6.22 -26.43 44.44
C SER A 832 7.10 -27.21 43.46
N GLY A 833 6.48 -28.01 42.59
CA GLY A 833 7.10 -28.46 41.35
C GLY A 833 7.01 -27.33 40.32
N SER A 834 8.09 -26.57 40.12
CA SER A 834 8.14 -25.59 39.02
C SER A 834 7.88 -26.30 37.69
N PRO A 835 6.82 -25.95 36.93
CA PRO A 835 6.52 -26.69 35.71
C PRO A 835 7.68 -26.56 34.73
N SER A 836 8.19 -27.69 34.26
CA SER A 836 9.32 -27.74 33.34
C SER A 836 9.00 -26.99 32.05
N LYS A 837 9.92 -26.09 31.63
CA LYS A 837 9.81 -25.40 30.34
C LYS A 837 9.66 -26.43 29.22
N LYS A 838 8.68 -26.23 28.32
CA LYS A 838 8.45 -27.11 27.18
C LYS A 838 9.15 -26.55 25.95
N ILE A 839 10.12 -27.27 25.40
CA ILE A 839 10.67 -26.99 24.06
C ILE A 839 9.58 -27.35 23.06
N VAL A 840 9.17 -26.38 22.24
CA VAL A 840 8.12 -26.53 21.21
C VAL A 840 8.73 -26.88 19.86
N TYR A 841 9.93 -26.36 19.58
CA TYR A 841 10.66 -26.58 18.33
C TYR A 841 12.16 -26.37 18.56
N LYS A 842 13.00 -27.17 17.90
CA LYS A 842 14.43 -26.95 17.77
C LYS A 842 14.88 -27.43 16.39
N GLY A 843 15.42 -26.53 15.57
CA GLY A 843 15.77 -26.81 14.18
C GLY A 843 16.39 -25.58 13.49
N PRO A 844 16.78 -25.67 12.22
CA PRO A 844 17.35 -24.54 11.48
C PRO A 844 16.40 -23.33 11.46
N ASP A 845 16.95 -22.12 11.40
CA ASP A 845 16.15 -20.90 11.15
C ASP A 845 16.23 -20.52 9.68
N ASP A 846 15.15 -20.78 8.94
CA ASP A 846 15.06 -20.57 7.49
C ASP A 846 15.35 -19.13 7.04
N ASN A 847 15.31 -18.16 7.97
CA ASN A 847 15.49 -16.73 7.69
C ASN A 847 16.93 -16.21 7.87
N LEU A 848 17.84 -17.03 8.42
CA LEU A 848 19.17 -16.58 8.84
C LEU A 848 20.33 -17.21 8.05
N GLY A 849 20.02 -18.05 7.06
CA GLY A 849 21.01 -18.78 6.27
C GLY A 849 21.60 -19.99 6.98
N HIS A 850 22.53 -20.67 6.31
CA HIS A 850 23.14 -21.89 6.84
C HIS A 850 23.90 -21.65 8.15
N GLY A 851 23.86 -22.64 9.05
CA GLY A 851 24.56 -22.62 10.34
C GLY A 851 23.71 -22.17 11.53
N TRP A 852 22.62 -21.44 11.31
CA TRP A 852 21.73 -20.98 12.39
C TRP A 852 20.66 -21.99 12.78
N THR A 853 20.55 -22.27 14.09
CA THR A 853 19.50 -23.09 14.71
C THR A 853 18.68 -22.22 15.67
N VAL A 854 17.35 -22.35 15.65
CA VAL A 854 16.44 -21.70 16.60
C VAL A 854 15.73 -22.71 17.50
N GLU A 855 15.80 -22.50 18.81
CA GLU A 855 15.04 -23.21 19.84
C GLU A 855 13.90 -22.31 20.34
N LYS A 856 12.66 -22.81 20.26
CA LYS A 856 11.44 -22.13 20.67
C LYS A 856 10.92 -22.78 21.95
N VAL A 857 10.92 -22.05 23.05
CA VAL A 857 10.60 -22.57 24.39
C VAL A 857 9.36 -21.87 24.93
N GLN A 858 8.30 -22.63 25.20
CA GLN A 858 7.09 -22.10 25.81
C GLN A 858 7.27 -21.92 27.32
N ARG A 859 6.89 -20.76 27.84
CA ARG A 859 6.89 -20.49 29.29
C ARG A 859 5.82 -21.32 29.99
N ALA A 860 6.14 -21.80 31.20
CA ALA A 860 5.23 -22.59 32.04
C ALA A 860 3.87 -21.92 32.33
N THR A 861 3.83 -20.59 32.31
CA THR A 861 2.66 -19.76 32.60
C THR A 861 2.34 -18.83 31.43
N GLY A 862 1.92 -19.40 30.29
CA GLY A 862 1.32 -18.64 29.19
C GLY A 862 1.59 -19.19 27.79
N ASN A 863 1.05 -18.51 26.78
CA ASN A 863 1.30 -18.78 25.36
C ASN A 863 2.57 -18.10 24.83
N HIS A 864 3.35 -17.44 25.70
CA HIS A 864 4.59 -16.79 25.32
C HIS A 864 5.68 -17.83 24.98
N ILE A 865 6.25 -17.70 23.78
CA ILE A 865 7.32 -18.55 23.27
C ILE A 865 8.61 -17.71 23.22
N ASP A 866 9.54 -18.00 24.12
CA ASP A 866 10.89 -17.46 24.06
C ASP A 866 11.64 -18.11 22.88
N ARG A 867 12.46 -17.33 22.17
CA ARG A 867 13.30 -17.82 21.06
C ARG A 867 14.77 -17.67 21.40
N TYR A 868 15.55 -18.69 21.06
CA TYR A 868 16.98 -18.78 21.33
C TYR A 868 17.70 -19.22 20.06
N TRP A 869 18.75 -18.50 19.66
CA TRP A 869 19.52 -18.75 18.45
C TRP A 869 20.92 -19.22 18.80
N PHE A 870 21.40 -20.19 18.01
CA PHE A 870 22.70 -20.84 18.11
C PHE A 870 23.32 -20.86 16.71
N HIS A 871 24.64 -20.72 16.60
CA HIS A 871 25.37 -20.89 15.34
C HIS A 871 26.30 -22.10 15.41
N SER A 872 26.45 -22.86 14.31
CA SER A 872 27.31 -24.04 14.23
C SER A 872 28.75 -23.79 14.69
N ASP A 873 29.27 -22.58 14.45
CA ASP A 873 30.66 -22.23 14.75
C ASP A 873 30.90 -21.89 16.23
N SER A 874 29.82 -21.67 17.00
CA SER A 874 29.84 -21.44 18.44
C SER A 874 28.54 -21.97 19.09
N PRO A 875 28.37 -23.31 19.21
CA PRO A 875 27.14 -23.92 19.75
C PRO A 875 26.93 -23.63 21.25
N GLU A 876 27.99 -23.22 21.94
CA GLU A 876 27.99 -22.74 23.33
C GLU A 876 27.30 -21.37 23.50
N ASP A 877 27.14 -20.60 22.41
CA ASP A 877 26.59 -19.24 22.43
C ASP A 877 25.09 -19.21 22.15
N VAL A 878 24.32 -18.83 23.18
CA VAL A 878 22.86 -18.71 23.09
C VAL A 878 22.45 -17.24 23.06
N ILE A 879 22.06 -16.78 21.88
CA ILE A 879 21.54 -15.44 21.64
C ILE A 879 20.03 -15.46 21.84
N ARG A 880 19.48 -14.48 22.58
CA ARG A 880 18.06 -14.40 22.96
C ARG A 880 17.25 -13.36 22.18
N SER A 881 17.89 -12.61 21.26
CA SER A 881 17.21 -11.58 20.48
C SER A 881 17.63 -11.60 19.01
N MET A 882 16.65 -11.43 18.13
CA MET A 882 16.90 -11.29 16.69
C MET A 882 17.77 -10.05 16.34
N PRO A 883 17.64 -8.87 17.01
CA PRO A 883 18.59 -7.77 16.83
C PRO A 883 20.04 -8.14 17.17
N GLY A 884 20.27 -8.96 18.21
CA GLY A 884 21.61 -9.44 18.55
C GLY A 884 22.20 -10.34 17.44
N VAL A 885 21.40 -11.25 16.90
CA VAL A 885 21.77 -12.09 15.75
C VAL A 885 22.11 -11.24 14.52
N ARG A 886 21.23 -10.29 14.17
CA ARG A 886 21.45 -9.38 13.02
C ARG A 886 22.73 -8.56 13.17
N ASN A 887 22.99 -7.98 14.33
CA ASN A 887 24.21 -7.21 14.57
C ASN A 887 25.48 -8.08 14.43
N ILE A 888 25.43 -9.35 14.83
CA ILE A 888 26.53 -10.31 14.68
C ILE A 888 26.78 -10.62 13.20
N ILE A 889 25.72 -10.86 12.41
CA ILE A 889 25.80 -11.13 10.96
C ILE A 889 26.31 -9.88 10.21
N SER A 890 25.71 -8.72 10.45
CA SER A 890 26.10 -7.45 9.82
C SER A 890 27.55 -7.08 10.14
N ARG A 891 28.01 -7.30 11.38
CA ARG A 891 29.43 -7.08 11.74
C ARG A 891 30.37 -8.02 10.99
N ALA A 892 30.02 -9.31 10.89
CA ALA A 892 30.84 -10.28 10.15
C ALA A 892 30.98 -9.91 8.67
N ALA A 893 29.87 -9.51 8.03
CA ALA A 893 29.88 -9.02 6.65
C ALA A 893 30.66 -7.71 6.48
N ASN A 894 30.41 -6.70 7.33
CA ASN A 894 30.99 -5.36 7.18
C ASN A 894 32.49 -5.31 7.49
N GLU A 895 32.98 -6.14 8.40
CA GLU A 895 34.40 -6.16 8.80
C GLU A 895 35.20 -7.29 8.12
N GLY A 896 34.56 -8.16 7.33
CA GLY A 896 35.20 -9.30 6.68
C GLY A 896 35.74 -10.35 7.66
N ILE A 897 35.19 -10.42 8.88
CA ILE A 897 35.59 -11.36 9.94
C ILE A 897 34.67 -12.56 10.01
N THR A 898 35.14 -13.67 10.61
CA THR A 898 34.29 -14.85 10.77
C THR A 898 33.13 -14.58 11.74
N LEU A 899 32.02 -15.29 11.54
CA LEU A 899 30.87 -15.29 12.45
C LEU A 899 31.29 -15.60 13.90
N LYS A 900 32.24 -16.53 14.08
CA LYS A 900 32.84 -16.88 15.37
C LYS A 900 33.57 -15.72 16.05
N GLU A 901 34.32 -14.93 15.29
CA GLU A 901 35.00 -13.73 15.79
C GLU A 901 34.01 -12.62 16.14
N SER A 902 32.97 -12.43 15.31
CA SER A 902 31.88 -11.50 15.58
C SER A 902 31.14 -11.84 16.88
N ILE A 903 30.79 -13.12 17.09
CA ILE A 903 30.20 -13.62 18.34
C ILE A 903 31.15 -13.40 19.53
N LYS A 904 32.45 -13.73 19.39
CA LYS A 904 33.46 -13.54 20.44
C LYS A 904 33.67 -12.06 20.80
N TRP A 905 33.59 -11.15 19.83
CA TRP A 905 33.61 -9.71 20.09
C TRP A 905 32.36 -9.27 20.85
N PHE A 906 31.19 -9.80 20.48
CA PHE A 906 29.93 -9.51 21.17
C PHE A 906 29.93 -9.95 22.64
N ARG A 907 30.66 -11.04 22.97
CA ARG A 907 30.93 -11.46 24.37
C ARG A 907 31.65 -10.40 25.22
N GLY A 908 32.43 -9.51 24.61
CA GLY A 908 33.26 -8.51 25.29
C GLY A 908 32.57 -7.19 25.62
N LYS A 909 31.32 -6.97 25.22
CA LYS A 909 30.57 -5.72 25.46
C LYS A 909 29.66 -5.85 26.69
N ASP A 910 29.47 -4.78 27.46
CA ASP A 910 28.54 -4.83 28.61
C ASP A 910 27.08 -5.12 28.21
N GLU A 911 26.71 -4.77 26.98
CA GLU A 911 25.41 -5.09 26.38
C GLU A 911 25.18 -6.60 26.18
N PHE A 912 26.24 -7.42 26.21
CA PHE A 912 26.18 -8.88 26.16
C PHE A 912 25.15 -9.47 27.15
N LYS A 913 25.02 -8.86 28.33
CA LYS A 913 24.06 -9.26 29.38
C LYS A 913 22.60 -9.15 28.93
N LYS A 914 22.26 -8.22 28.02
CA LYS A 914 20.91 -8.06 27.46
C LYS A 914 20.56 -9.17 26.48
N TYR A 915 21.56 -9.67 25.73
CA TYR A 915 21.32 -10.49 24.55
C TYR A 915 21.66 -11.98 24.70
N PHE A 916 22.42 -12.39 25.72
CA PHE A 916 22.88 -13.78 25.85
C PHE A 916 22.36 -14.51 27.07
N GLN A 917 22.27 -15.83 27.00
CA GLN A 917 22.01 -16.68 28.17
C GLN A 917 23.32 -17.23 28.74
N LYS A 918 23.63 -16.88 29.99
CA LYS A 918 24.58 -17.65 30.78
C LYS A 918 24.01 -19.05 30.99
N PHE A 919 24.61 -20.04 30.36
CA PHE A 919 24.56 -21.40 30.86
C PHE A 919 25.22 -21.47 32.24
N LYS A 920 24.76 -22.40 33.06
CA LYS A 920 25.25 -22.66 34.42
C LYS A 920 25.43 -24.16 34.57
#